data_AF-A0A6P1TG04-F1
#
_entry.id   AF-A0A6P1TG04-F1
#
_cell.length_a   1.000
_cell.length_b   1.000
_cell.length_c   1.000
_cell.angle_alpha   90.00
_cell.angle_beta   90.00
_cell.angle_gamma   90.00
#
_symmetry.space_group_name_H-M   'P 1'
#
loop_
_entity.id
_entity.type
_entity.pdbx_description
1 polymer ?
#
loop_
_entity_poly.entity_id
_entity_poly.type
_entity_poly.pdbx_seq_one_letter_code
_entity_poly.pdbx_strand_id
1 'polypeptide(L)'
;MKRVLSLILVSLVFTGCGGSSGSGGSSSQPPGGENSAPVANAGSDSSTTLGQEVTLSGAASSDADGDSLSYSWEIAAAPSDSNPYFSASTQVETAFSADVAGTYEIELSVSDGTASAVDTVIVTVTGEAGLSANAGSGYSTPEGQNIALDGSGSVAPSGDTLSFSWTIISTPPTSTATLQNPGSVSPVLLEPSVGNYEIQLEVRNESGESSIDTTSVLVHDYLPIIDPPEHYTAITPAPDTKIVYVSESLGDDANDGMSSNSPVKSIERGKSLLRDGFPDWLALKAGDVWETGLGGWSKSGQSESAPMVITSYGQGTDRPVLKTLDRDALRFQGGGGSPEYVDYLAIYGIHFYAASRDPNAPEFDPEISSNRGIVWLRGTRGLLIEDNRFDFYKDAITLQEVDGFDIRNVLIKNNVILDSYHLAGGSHAQGIYLSETDTVRIERNVFDHIGWNETVAGADRTKFNHSIYVQSDNRDIEIVDNIMARSSSHGVQLRSGGLMEGNVAIRNAIGLMLGGNSGQGDPGIIRNNVVLQGRDISSEDLLGWGIDLTSGIVSATVENNIVAHEASEASNPMAIRESSLSTQSNNAIYNWGDQSQPASAFADPTRTILSFDAQAGGDGTMESFIANIRSKSMRATNDAYDVENIRAYFKDGFAPAQ
;
A
#
# COMPACT_ATOMS: atom_id res chain seq x y z
N MET A 1 -37.51 25.89 10.50
CA MET A 1 -38.06 25.98 11.87
C MET A 1 -37.04 25.30 12.78
N LYS A 2 -36.31 26.03 13.66
CA LYS A 2 -36.66 26.30 15.09
C LYS A 2 -37.05 25.00 15.81
N ARG A 3 -36.53 24.54 16.96
CA ARG A 3 -35.68 25.01 18.09
C ARG A 3 -35.36 23.72 18.89
N VAL A 4 -34.15 23.47 19.42
CA VAL A 4 -33.61 23.95 20.71
C VAL A 4 -34.53 23.67 21.92
N LEU A 5 -34.11 22.81 22.87
CA LEU A 5 -33.73 23.13 24.27
C LEU A 5 -34.05 22.00 25.28
N SER A 6 -33.08 21.82 26.18
CA SER A 6 -33.13 21.19 27.52
C SER A 6 -34.32 21.61 28.41
N LEU A 7 -34.57 20.85 29.49
CA LEU A 7 -34.75 21.30 30.91
C LEU A 7 -35.27 20.13 31.81
N ILE A 8 -34.59 19.79 32.92
CA ILE A 8 -34.84 20.14 34.34
C ILE A 8 -35.89 19.29 35.10
N LEU A 9 -35.53 18.83 36.31
CA LEU A 9 -36.33 18.83 37.56
C LEU A 9 -35.32 18.75 38.77
N VAL A 10 -35.14 19.74 39.67
CA VAL A 10 -35.97 20.20 40.84
C VAL A 10 -35.77 19.26 42.06
N SER A 11 -35.49 19.66 43.32
CA SER A 11 -35.41 20.97 44.00
C SER A 11 -35.18 20.87 45.54
N LEU A 12 -34.82 22.01 46.17
CA LEU A 12 -35.30 22.59 47.47
C LEU A 12 -34.79 21.97 48.81
N VAL A 13 -34.51 22.65 49.95
CA VAL A 13 -34.62 24.03 50.51
C VAL A 13 -33.56 24.13 51.66
N PHE A 14 -33.04 25.28 52.11
CA PHE A 14 -33.63 26.15 53.16
C PHE A 14 -32.99 27.55 53.23
N THR A 15 -33.86 28.51 53.53
CA THR A 15 -33.71 29.97 53.64
C THR A 15 -33.20 30.46 55.01
N GLY A 16 -32.56 31.63 55.01
CA GLY A 16 -32.46 32.54 56.17
C GLY A 16 -31.87 33.89 55.78
N CYS A 17 -32.61 34.98 55.99
CA CYS A 17 -32.41 36.31 55.38
C CYS A 17 -32.16 37.39 56.45
N GLY A 18 -31.52 38.50 56.03
CA GLY A 18 -31.52 39.82 56.70
C GLY A 18 -30.15 40.25 57.21
N GLY A 19 -29.62 41.46 56.99
CA GLY A 19 -30.13 42.66 56.34
C GLY A 19 -29.40 43.90 56.89
N SER A 20 -28.85 44.72 55.98
CA SER A 20 -28.64 46.18 56.05
C SER A 20 -27.52 46.83 56.90
N SER A 21 -26.61 47.50 56.16
CA SER A 21 -26.12 48.89 56.27
C SER A 21 -25.29 49.40 57.46
N GLY A 22 -24.15 50.05 57.15
CA GLY A 22 -23.78 51.33 57.78
C GLY A 22 -22.34 51.51 58.33
N SER A 23 -21.46 52.08 57.50
CA SER A 23 -20.30 52.97 57.77
C SER A 23 -19.76 53.21 59.21
N GLY A 24 -18.46 52.91 59.40
CA GLY A 24 -17.41 53.88 59.83
C GLY A 24 -17.07 54.10 61.32
N GLY A 25 -15.79 53.86 61.70
CA GLY A 25 -15.04 54.70 62.66
C GLY A 25 -14.35 54.07 63.91
N SER A 26 -13.02 53.90 63.82
CA SER A 26 -11.95 54.10 64.84
C SER A 26 -11.76 53.21 66.11
N SER A 27 -10.65 52.43 66.07
CA SER A 27 -9.54 52.22 67.05
C SER A 27 -9.74 51.97 68.57
N SER A 28 -9.21 50.85 69.11
CA SER A 28 -8.16 50.73 70.18
C SER A 28 -7.88 49.26 70.64
N GLN A 29 -6.60 48.91 70.87
CA GLN A 29 -5.96 47.56 71.14
C GLN A 29 -6.07 47.02 72.62
N PRO A 30 -5.52 45.83 73.04
CA PRO A 30 -6.13 44.75 73.86
C PRO A 30 -5.33 44.50 75.20
N PRO A 31 -5.36 43.34 75.95
CA PRO A 31 -4.94 41.96 75.53
C PRO A 31 -5.62 40.72 76.23
N GLY A 32 -5.41 39.53 75.65
CA GLY A 32 -5.64 38.18 76.23
C GLY A 32 -6.13 37.13 75.20
N GLY A 33 -5.22 36.37 74.55
CA GLY A 33 -5.57 35.35 73.55
C GLY A 33 -5.65 33.94 74.14
N GLU A 34 -6.67 33.16 73.75
CA GLU A 34 -6.86 31.73 74.07
C GLU A 34 -5.98 30.84 73.18
N ASN A 35 -5.56 29.66 73.68
CA ASN A 35 -4.73 28.66 72.96
C ASN A 35 -5.45 28.04 71.77
N SER A 36 -4.74 27.82 70.66
CA SER A 36 -5.20 27.11 69.47
C SER A 36 -4.66 25.67 69.47
N ALA A 37 -5.50 24.67 69.20
CA ALA A 37 -5.02 23.28 69.13
C ALA A 37 -4.12 23.04 67.89
N PRO A 38 -3.17 22.08 67.96
CA PRO A 38 -2.29 21.79 66.83
C PRO A 38 -3.05 21.10 65.68
N VAL A 39 -2.44 21.08 64.50
CA VAL A 39 -2.89 20.31 63.33
C VAL A 39 -1.90 19.17 63.10
N ALA A 40 -2.38 17.92 63.22
CA ALA A 40 -1.61 16.73 62.87
C ALA A 40 -1.66 16.47 61.36
N ASN A 41 -0.55 15.98 60.79
CA ASN A 41 -0.46 15.56 59.40
C ASN A 41 0.43 14.31 59.30
N ALA A 42 -0.15 13.14 59.01
CA ALA A 42 0.50 11.84 58.95
C ALA A 42 1.21 11.57 57.61
N GLY A 43 1.09 12.47 56.64
CA GLY A 43 1.56 12.29 55.28
C GLY A 43 0.56 11.58 54.37
N SER A 44 0.98 11.29 53.14
CA SER A 44 0.14 10.64 52.13
C SER A 44 0.19 9.11 52.24
N ASP A 45 -0.89 8.44 51.84
CA ASP A 45 -0.94 6.98 51.67
C ASP A 45 0.18 6.45 50.78
N SER A 46 0.62 5.21 51.03
CA SER A 46 1.74 4.58 50.31
C SER A 46 1.51 3.09 50.02
N SER A 47 2.31 2.54 49.11
CA SER A 47 2.28 1.11 48.74
C SER A 47 3.68 0.51 48.61
N THR A 48 3.85 -0.75 48.99
CA THR A 48 5.12 -1.49 48.91
C THR A 48 4.91 -2.99 48.68
N THR A 49 6.00 -3.76 48.50
CA THR A 49 5.97 -5.23 48.46
C THR A 49 6.33 -5.82 49.83
N LEU A 50 5.82 -7.03 50.10
CA LEU A 50 6.09 -7.72 51.36
C LEU A 50 7.60 -7.84 51.62
N GLY A 51 8.05 -7.45 52.81
CA GLY A 51 9.46 -7.50 53.21
C GLY A 51 10.27 -6.20 53.01
N GLN A 52 9.66 -5.12 52.49
CA GLN A 52 10.28 -3.79 52.40
C GLN A 52 9.77 -2.84 53.50
N GLU A 53 10.64 -1.96 54.03
CA GLU A 53 10.25 -0.93 55.03
C GLU A 53 9.69 0.35 54.38
N VAL A 54 8.77 1.02 55.08
CA VAL A 54 8.15 2.30 54.67
C VAL A 54 8.51 3.38 55.68
N THR A 55 8.97 4.55 55.23
CA THR A 55 9.23 5.71 56.11
C THR A 55 7.99 6.61 56.19
N LEU A 56 7.55 6.93 57.41
CA LEU A 56 6.43 7.81 57.72
C LEU A 56 6.93 9.11 58.36
N SER A 57 6.33 10.26 58.03
CA SER A 57 6.79 11.58 58.47
C SER A 57 5.62 12.48 58.89
N GLY A 58 5.70 13.00 60.11
CA GLY A 58 4.75 13.93 60.72
C GLY A 58 5.18 15.40 60.60
N ALA A 59 6.27 15.67 59.89
CA ALA A 59 6.95 16.97 59.87
C ALA A 59 6.10 18.14 59.31
N ALA A 60 4.99 17.83 58.64
CA ALA A 60 4.03 18.82 58.13
C ALA A 60 2.98 19.26 59.18
N SER A 61 3.02 18.71 60.39
CA SER A 61 2.16 19.12 61.50
C SER A 61 2.54 20.53 61.97
N SER A 62 1.56 21.30 62.46
CA SER A 62 1.79 22.72 62.79
C SER A 62 0.96 23.19 63.98
N ASP A 63 1.48 24.22 64.65
CA ASP A 63 0.78 24.95 65.70
C ASP A 63 0.65 26.43 65.31
N ALA A 64 -0.53 27.03 65.53
CA ALA A 64 -0.82 28.40 65.11
C ALA A 64 -0.22 29.46 66.05
N ASP A 65 0.01 29.10 67.31
CA ASP A 65 0.59 29.95 68.34
C ASP A 65 2.13 29.83 68.39
N GLY A 66 2.67 28.81 67.71
CA GLY A 66 4.10 28.54 67.57
C GLY A 66 4.66 27.65 68.68
N ASP A 67 3.81 26.91 69.38
CA ASP A 67 4.19 26.01 70.46
C ASP A 67 4.94 24.77 69.95
N SER A 68 5.73 24.16 70.83
CA SER A 68 6.54 23.00 70.48
C SER A 68 5.71 21.71 70.43
N LEU A 69 5.82 20.97 69.33
CA LEU A 69 5.02 19.76 69.08
C LEU A 69 5.73 18.46 69.50
N SER A 70 4.94 17.52 70.02
CA SER A 70 5.34 16.13 70.29
C SER A 70 4.50 15.15 69.45
N TYR A 71 5.07 13.99 69.09
CA TYR A 71 4.52 13.05 68.10
C TYR A 71 4.39 11.64 68.68
N SER A 72 3.37 10.89 68.26
CA SER A 72 3.20 9.46 68.58
C SER A 72 2.51 8.73 67.42
N TRP A 73 3.09 7.63 66.96
CA TRP A 73 2.56 6.77 65.91
C TRP A 73 2.00 5.47 66.47
N GLU A 74 0.82 5.06 66.02
CA GLU A 74 0.14 3.82 66.42
C GLU A 74 -0.45 3.10 65.20
N ILE A 75 -0.45 1.76 65.22
CA ILE A 75 -1.14 0.96 64.20
C ILE A 75 -2.61 0.85 64.61
N ALA A 76 -3.48 1.56 63.90
CA ALA A 76 -4.92 1.56 64.15
C ALA A 76 -5.60 0.29 63.60
N ALA A 77 -5.13 -0.22 62.45
CA ALA A 77 -5.60 -1.48 61.87
C ALA A 77 -4.49 -2.20 61.09
N ALA A 78 -4.50 -3.54 61.14
CA ALA A 78 -3.60 -4.40 60.38
C ALA A 78 -4.35 -5.66 59.87
N PRO A 79 -3.84 -6.35 58.82
CA PRO A 79 -4.38 -7.64 58.38
C PRO A 79 -4.38 -8.69 59.51
N SER A 80 -5.27 -9.67 59.43
CA SER A 80 -5.30 -10.78 60.39
C SER A 80 -3.97 -11.53 60.41
N ASP A 81 -3.52 -11.92 61.61
CA ASP A 81 -2.25 -12.62 61.87
C ASP A 81 -0.96 -11.81 61.59
N SER A 82 -1.10 -10.51 61.32
CA SER A 82 0.04 -9.58 61.21
C SER A 82 0.48 -9.07 62.57
N ASN A 83 1.80 -8.95 62.78
CA ASN A 83 2.42 -8.31 63.93
C ASN A 83 3.43 -7.23 63.45
N PRO A 84 2.94 -6.11 62.90
CA PRO A 84 3.78 -5.08 62.32
C PRO A 84 4.46 -4.24 63.41
N TYR A 85 5.55 -3.55 63.07
CA TYR A 85 6.28 -2.75 64.06
C TYR A 85 6.84 -1.43 63.50
N PHE A 86 7.07 -0.48 64.41
CA PHE A 86 7.77 0.77 64.15
C PHE A 86 9.18 0.75 64.73
N SER A 87 10.13 1.39 64.05
CA SER A 87 11.50 1.56 64.56
C SER A 87 11.61 2.59 65.70
N ALA A 88 10.83 3.68 65.66
CA ALA A 88 10.79 4.70 66.72
C ALA A 88 9.47 5.50 66.74
N SER A 89 8.44 5.00 67.44
CA SER A 89 7.07 5.53 67.36
C SER A 89 6.83 6.94 67.93
N THR A 90 7.78 7.58 68.60
CA THR A 90 7.60 8.94 69.16
C THR A 90 8.41 10.02 68.45
N GLN A 91 9.01 9.70 67.31
CA GLN A 91 9.79 10.65 66.51
C GLN A 91 8.92 11.29 65.43
N VAL A 92 9.37 12.46 64.94
CA VAL A 92 8.72 13.13 63.81
C VAL A 92 8.77 12.27 62.53
N GLU A 93 9.79 11.41 62.38
CA GLU A 93 9.90 10.41 61.31
C GLU A 93 10.17 9.01 61.89
N THR A 94 9.51 7.97 61.38
CA THR A 94 9.70 6.56 61.80
C THR A 94 9.63 5.60 60.61
N ALA A 95 10.29 4.44 60.71
CA ALA A 95 10.13 3.35 59.75
C ALA A 95 9.06 2.36 60.22
N PHE A 96 8.24 1.88 59.29
CA PHE A 96 7.19 0.89 59.46
C PHE A 96 7.53 -0.36 58.63
N SER A 97 7.37 -1.55 59.23
CA SER A 97 7.59 -2.82 58.55
C SER A 97 6.39 -3.74 58.72
N ALA A 98 5.97 -4.34 57.60
CA ALA A 98 4.83 -5.25 57.51
C ALA A 98 5.30 -6.69 57.27
N ASP A 99 4.65 -7.64 57.93
CA ASP A 99 4.96 -9.08 57.89
C ASP A 99 3.95 -9.90 57.06
N VAL A 100 2.83 -9.29 56.66
CA VAL A 100 1.80 -9.91 55.79
C VAL A 100 1.36 -8.95 54.68
N ALA A 101 1.08 -9.47 53.48
CA ALA A 101 0.49 -8.68 52.40
C ALA A 101 -0.95 -8.25 52.75
N GLY A 102 -1.29 -6.98 52.55
CA GLY A 102 -2.58 -6.40 52.93
C GLY A 102 -2.49 -4.90 53.20
N THR A 103 -3.55 -4.31 53.75
CA THR A 103 -3.64 -2.88 54.04
C THR A 103 -3.50 -2.62 55.54
N TYR A 104 -2.72 -1.61 55.90
CA TYR A 104 -2.46 -1.15 57.27
C TYR A 104 -2.91 0.30 57.42
N GLU A 105 -3.64 0.61 58.50
CA GLU A 105 -4.01 2.00 58.88
C GLU A 105 -3.16 2.44 60.07
N ILE A 106 -2.47 3.56 59.92
CA ILE A 106 -1.49 4.06 60.89
C ILE A 106 -1.88 5.48 61.30
N GLU A 107 -2.05 5.72 62.59
CA GLU A 107 -2.45 7.01 63.16
C GLU A 107 -1.23 7.76 63.73
N LEU A 108 -1.13 9.05 63.43
CA LEU A 108 -0.23 10.01 64.06
C LEU A 108 -1.02 10.91 65.02
N SER A 109 -0.62 10.95 66.30
CA SER A 109 -1.08 11.92 67.29
C SER A 109 -0.02 13.00 67.53
N VAL A 110 -0.44 14.27 67.51
CA VAL A 110 0.41 15.45 67.72
C VAL A 110 -0.13 16.32 68.86
N SER A 111 0.73 16.76 69.77
CA SER A 111 0.35 17.57 70.94
C SER A 111 1.29 18.76 71.17
N ASP A 112 0.72 19.92 71.49
CA ASP A 112 1.40 21.18 71.84
C ASP A 112 1.71 21.31 73.36
N GLY A 113 1.32 20.31 74.16
CA GLY A 113 1.42 20.32 75.62
C GLY A 113 0.14 20.75 76.36
N THR A 114 -0.85 21.31 75.66
CA THR A 114 -2.15 21.74 76.18
C THR A 114 -3.34 21.04 75.50
N ALA A 115 -3.26 20.82 74.19
CA ALA A 115 -4.23 20.16 73.32
C ALA A 115 -3.54 19.12 72.39
N SER A 116 -4.35 18.30 71.71
CA SER A 116 -3.86 17.29 70.77
C SER A 116 -4.77 17.12 69.55
N ALA A 117 -4.19 16.73 68.41
CA ALA A 117 -4.88 16.36 67.18
C ALA A 117 -4.32 15.05 66.62
N VAL A 118 -5.11 14.35 65.80
CA VAL A 118 -4.72 13.08 65.15
C VAL A 118 -4.94 13.16 63.64
N ASP A 119 -4.16 12.38 62.89
CA ASP A 119 -4.31 12.14 61.44
C ASP A 119 -3.90 10.71 61.08
N THR A 120 -4.38 10.15 59.96
CA THR A 120 -4.17 8.73 59.59
C THR A 120 -3.58 8.58 58.19
N VAL A 121 -2.67 7.61 58.02
CA VAL A 121 -2.07 7.21 56.73
C VAL A 121 -2.29 5.72 56.46
N ILE A 122 -2.58 5.37 55.21
CA ILE A 122 -2.79 3.98 54.75
C ILE A 122 -1.54 3.45 54.03
N VAL A 123 -1.09 2.25 54.40
CA VAL A 123 0.01 1.52 53.73
C VAL A 123 -0.50 0.22 53.13
N THR A 124 -0.34 0.01 51.82
CA THR A 124 -0.76 -1.22 51.10
C THR A 124 0.43 -2.09 50.70
N VAL A 125 0.40 -3.38 51.05
CA VAL A 125 1.51 -4.35 50.84
C VAL A 125 1.07 -5.48 49.90
N THR A 126 1.77 -5.72 48.79
CA THR A 126 1.46 -6.79 47.81
C THR A 126 2.44 -7.98 47.87
N GLY A 127 2.01 -9.20 47.52
CA GLY A 127 2.85 -10.42 47.41
C GLY A 127 3.61 -10.57 46.08
N GLU A 128 4.54 -11.53 45.97
CA GLU A 128 5.31 -11.83 44.74
C GLU A 128 4.53 -12.63 43.69
N ALA A 129 4.86 -12.49 42.39
CA ALA A 129 4.21 -13.18 41.27
C ALA A 129 4.77 -14.61 41.04
N GLY A 130 3.89 -15.59 40.80
CA GLY A 130 4.25 -17.00 40.57
C GLY A 130 4.61 -17.36 39.12
N LEU A 131 4.97 -18.63 38.88
CA LEU A 131 5.28 -19.18 37.56
C LEU A 131 4.06 -19.12 36.61
N SER A 132 4.23 -18.56 35.41
CA SER A 132 3.19 -18.48 34.38
C SER A 132 3.77 -18.66 32.99
N ALA A 133 3.23 -19.62 32.23
CA ALA A 133 3.47 -19.74 30.80
C ALA A 133 2.68 -18.66 30.04
N ASN A 134 3.23 -18.22 28.90
CA ASN A 134 2.54 -17.35 27.95
C ASN A 134 2.95 -17.77 26.53
N ALA A 135 2.02 -18.39 25.80
CA ALA A 135 2.23 -18.92 24.45
C ALA A 135 2.05 -17.86 23.35
N GLY A 136 1.77 -16.60 23.71
CA GLY A 136 1.40 -15.55 22.78
C GLY A 136 -0.01 -15.75 22.19
N SER A 137 -0.47 -14.80 21.38
CA SER A 137 -1.79 -14.89 20.72
C SER A 137 -1.80 -14.15 19.39
N GLY A 138 -2.81 -14.43 18.56
CA GLY A 138 -3.05 -13.71 17.30
C GLY A 138 -2.18 -14.15 16.13
N TYR A 139 -1.66 -15.38 16.14
CA TYR A 139 -0.92 -15.92 15.01
C TYR A 139 -1.87 -16.18 13.84
N SER A 140 -1.64 -15.48 12.73
CA SER A 140 -2.29 -15.80 11.45
C SER A 140 -1.29 -15.64 10.33
N THR A 141 -1.32 -16.54 9.35
CA THR A 141 -0.42 -16.47 8.20
C THR A 141 -1.07 -17.08 6.96
N PRO A 142 -0.62 -16.75 5.75
CA PRO A 142 -0.92 -17.53 4.55
C PRO A 142 -0.22 -18.91 4.52
N GLU A 143 -0.79 -19.92 3.86
CA GLU A 143 -0.31 -21.32 3.85
C GLU A 143 1.16 -21.56 3.46
N GLY A 144 1.99 -22.18 4.30
CA GLY A 144 3.39 -22.43 3.94
C GLY A 144 4.33 -21.23 4.12
N GLN A 145 3.85 -20.13 4.70
CA GLN A 145 4.72 -19.23 5.45
C GLN A 145 4.99 -19.82 6.84
N ASN A 146 6.25 -19.79 7.26
CA ASN A 146 6.65 -20.23 8.58
C ASN A 146 6.23 -19.20 9.64
N ILE A 147 5.86 -19.66 10.84
CA ILE A 147 5.46 -18.76 11.93
C ILE A 147 6.43 -18.90 13.10
N ALA A 148 7.08 -17.81 13.47
CA ALA A 148 7.81 -17.72 14.73
C ALA A 148 6.81 -17.54 15.88
N LEU A 149 6.77 -18.50 16.80
CA LEU A 149 6.01 -18.39 18.04
C LEU A 149 6.86 -17.66 19.09
N ASP A 150 6.23 -17.12 20.13
CA ASP A 150 6.91 -16.32 21.13
C ASP A 150 6.44 -16.67 22.54
N GLY A 151 7.35 -17.26 23.32
CA GLY A 151 7.15 -17.62 24.72
C GLY A 151 7.75 -16.60 25.70
N SER A 152 8.33 -15.50 25.22
CA SER A 152 9.11 -14.56 26.02
C SER A 152 8.30 -13.83 27.10
N GLY A 153 6.97 -13.83 26.98
CA GLY A 153 6.06 -13.30 27.99
C GLY A 153 5.86 -14.21 29.22
N SER A 154 6.52 -15.37 29.27
CA SER A 154 6.45 -16.28 30.42
C SER A 154 7.26 -15.74 31.60
N VAL A 155 6.74 -15.87 32.83
CA VAL A 155 7.35 -15.31 34.05
C VAL A 155 7.58 -16.37 35.12
N ALA A 156 8.60 -16.16 35.94
CA ALA A 156 8.96 -17.00 37.09
C ALA A 156 9.19 -16.13 38.34
N PRO A 157 9.16 -16.72 39.56
CA PRO A 157 9.60 -16.04 40.78
C PRO A 157 11.00 -15.44 40.64
N SER A 158 11.31 -14.37 41.38
CA SER A 158 12.51 -13.57 41.16
C SER A 158 13.80 -14.41 41.29
N GLY A 159 14.52 -14.59 40.18
CA GLY A 159 15.81 -15.28 40.12
C GLY A 159 15.80 -16.64 39.43
N ASP A 160 14.62 -17.21 39.15
CA ASP A 160 14.50 -18.53 38.51
C ASP A 160 14.73 -18.46 36.98
N THR A 161 15.46 -19.43 36.42
CA THR A 161 15.53 -19.63 34.97
C THR A 161 14.39 -20.52 34.46
N LEU A 162 13.95 -20.28 33.21
CA LEU A 162 12.87 -21.04 32.55
C LEU A 162 13.40 -21.96 31.46
N SER A 163 12.85 -23.16 31.38
CA SER A 163 12.94 -24.05 30.22
C SER A 163 11.61 -24.10 29.48
N PHE A 164 11.66 -24.27 28.14
CA PHE A 164 10.49 -24.19 27.25
C PHE A 164 10.28 -25.53 26.54
N SER A 165 9.02 -25.89 26.28
CA SER A 165 8.64 -27.03 25.45
C SER A 165 7.36 -26.74 24.68
N TRP A 166 7.43 -26.76 23.35
CA TRP A 166 6.31 -26.49 22.47
C TRP A 166 5.80 -27.75 21.77
N THR A 167 4.48 -27.91 21.72
CA THR A 167 3.83 -29.07 21.11
C THR A 167 2.64 -28.64 20.24
N ILE A 168 2.53 -29.20 19.03
CA ILE A 168 1.33 -29.06 18.20
C ILE A 168 0.25 -30.01 18.75
N ILE A 169 -0.88 -29.46 19.19
CA ILE A 169 -2.00 -30.21 19.79
C ILE A 169 -2.96 -30.70 18.71
N SER A 170 -3.31 -29.83 17.75
CA SER A 170 -4.16 -30.19 16.63
C SER A 170 -3.76 -29.48 15.34
N THR A 171 -4.02 -30.15 14.22
CA THR A 171 -3.74 -29.67 12.86
C THR A 171 -4.96 -29.85 11.95
N PRO A 172 -5.02 -29.12 10.82
CA PRO A 172 -5.96 -29.41 9.74
C PRO A 172 -5.77 -30.83 9.16
N PRO A 173 -6.81 -31.49 8.60
CA PRO A 173 -6.82 -32.90 8.19
C PRO A 173 -5.79 -33.37 7.14
N THR A 174 -4.94 -32.49 6.61
CA THR A 174 -3.93 -32.78 5.58
C THR A 174 -2.57 -32.16 5.88
N SER A 175 -2.44 -31.46 7.01
CA SER A 175 -1.21 -30.74 7.34
C SER A 175 -0.07 -31.68 7.75
N THR A 176 1.12 -31.42 7.21
CA THR A 176 2.39 -32.06 7.59
C THR A 176 3.29 -31.17 8.43
N ALA A 177 2.75 -30.08 9.00
CA ALA A 177 3.50 -29.07 9.74
C ALA A 177 4.34 -29.66 10.90
N THR A 178 5.51 -29.06 11.14
CA THR A 178 6.41 -29.44 12.25
C THR A 178 6.93 -28.20 12.99
N LEU A 179 7.45 -28.39 14.22
CA LEU A 179 8.12 -27.32 14.97
C LEU A 179 9.63 -27.44 14.86
N GLN A 180 10.29 -26.38 14.40
CA GLN A 180 11.73 -26.21 14.48
C GLN A 180 12.11 -25.62 15.85
N ASN A 181 13.11 -26.21 16.51
CA ASN A 181 13.61 -25.83 17.83
C ASN A 181 12.50 -25.74 18.92
N PRO A 182 11.67 -26.77 19.12
CA PRO A 182 10.53 -26.72 20.05
C PRO A 182 10.92 -26.51 21.53
N GLY A 183 12.20 -26.49 21.89
CA GLY A 183 12.69 -26.20 23.24
C GLY A 183 13.15 -24.76 23.47
N SER A 184 13.05 -23.88 22.47
CA SER A 184 13.48 -22.49 22.59
C SER A 184 12.34 -21.56 23.06
N VAL A 185 12.70 -20.35 23.47
CA VAL A 185 11.75 -19.27 23.76
C VAL A 185 10.98 -18.83 22.50
N SER A 186 11.54 -19.05 21.31
CA SER A 186 10.90 -18.72 20.02
C SER A 186 11.14 -19.85 19.00
N PRO A 187 10.28 -20.88 18.97
CA PRO A 187 10.31 -21.93 17.96
C PRO A 187 9.64 -21.45 16.66
N VAL A 188 9.80 -22.22 15.58
CA VAL A 188 9.18 -21.91 14.29
C VAL A 188 8.27 -23.04 13.84
N LEU A 189 7.00 -22.75 13.57
CA LEU A 189 6.09 -23.65 12.87
C LEU A 189 6.42 -23.65 11.38
N LEU A 190 6.79 -24.81 10.83
CA LEU A 190 7.20 -24.99 9.44
C LEU A 190 6.05 -25.53 8.59
N GLU A 191 5.93 -24.97 7.37
CA GLU A 191 5.07 -25.45 6.28
C GLU A 191 3.60 -25.77 6.68
N PRO A 192 2.86 -24.86 7.35
CA PRO A 192 1.50 -25.17 7.76
C PRO A 192 0.50 -25.03 6.60
N SER A 193 -0.35 -26.04 6.40
CA SER A 193 -1.50 -26.00 5.49
C SER A 193 -2.66 -25.13 5.99
N VAL A 194 -3.55 -24.70 5.09
CA VAL A 194 -4.77 -23.93 5.41
C VAL A 194 -5.59 -24.57 6.54
N GLY A 195 -6.03 -23.74 7.48
CA GLY A 195 -6.90 -24.11 8.59
C GLY A 195 -6.36 -23.68 9.95
N ASN A 196 -7.00 -24.14 11.02
CA ASN A 196 -6.63 -23.78 12.38
C ASN A 196 -5.70 -24.83 12.99
N TYR A 197 -4.71 -24.36 13.74
CA TYR A 197 -3.84 -25.15 14.60
C TYR A 197 -4.02 -24.70 16.04
N GLU A 198 -3.87 -25.65 16.95
CA GLU A 198 -3.72 -25.39 18.37
C GLU A 198 -2.32 -25.82 18.80
N ILE A 199 -1.57 -24.91 19.43
CA ILE A 199 -0.19 -25.15 19.86
C ILE A 199 -0.08 -24.83 21.35
N GLN A 200 0.58 -25.69 22.10
CA GLN A 200 0.82 -25.54 23.53
C GLN A 200 2.27 -25.17 23.81
N LEU A 201 2.47 -24.23 24.73
CA LEU A 201 3.73 -23.99 25.42
C LEU A 201 3.66 -24.55 26.84
N GLU A 202 4.67 -25.31 27.24
CA GLU A 202 4.95 -25.67 28.62
C GLU A 202 6.25 -24.99 29.06
N VAL A 203 6.24 -24.32 30.21
CA VAL A 203 7.44 -23.77 30.86
C VAL A 203 7.69 -24.43 32.21
N ARG A 204 8.96 -24.63 32.57
CA ARG A 204 9.38 -25.15 33.88
C ARG A 204 10.49 -24.31 34.51
N ASN A 205 10.41 -24.09 35.82
CA ASN A 205 11.48 -23.45 36.60
C ASN A 205 12.50 -24.46 37.15
N GLU A 206 13.56 -23.96 37.81
CA GLU A 206 14.64 -24.78 38.37
C GLU A 206 14.19 -25.74 39.48
N SER A 207 13.11 -25.40 40.19
CA SER A 207 12.53 -26.24 41.23
C SER A 207 11.68 -27.41 40.68
N GLY A 208 11.40 -27.40 39.37
CA GLY A 208 10.64 -28.43 38.66
C GLY A 208 9.14 -28.15 38.56
N GLU A 209 8.67 -27.00 39.03
CA GLU A 209 7.29 -26.53 38.80
C GLU A 209 7.06 -26.28 37.31
N SER A 210 5.82 -26.49 36.86
CA SER A 210 5.42 -26.37 35.46
C SER A 210 4.16 -25.53 35.29
N SER A 211 4.12 -24.70 34.25
CA SER A 211 2.92 -24.01 33.77
C SER A 211 2.73 -24.27 32.28
N ILE A 212 1.48 -24.33 31.82
CA ILE A 212 1.14 -24.47 30.41
C ILE A 212 0.28 -23.29 29.93
N ASP A 213 0.38 -22.98 28.64
CA ASP A 213 -0.51 -22.07 27.94
C ASP A 213 -0.71 -22.55 26.49
N THR A 214 -1.79 -22.14 25.83
CA THR A 214 -2.15 -22.56 24.47
C THR A 214 -2.45 -21.37 23.58
N THR A 215 -2.07 -21.47 22.30
CA THR A 215 -2.33 -20.45 21.30
C THR A 215 -2.91 -21.06 20.02
N SER A 216 -3.73 -20.28 19.31
CA SER A 216 -4.29 -20.66 18.01
C SER A 216 -3.51 -20.03 16.88
N VAL A 217 -3.25 -20.81 15.83
CA VAL A 217 -2.72 -20.32 14.55
C VAL A 217 -3.78 -20.50 13.48
N LEU A 218 -4.19 -19.41 12.82
CA LEU A 218 -5.06 -19.48 11.65
C LEU A 218 -4.22 -19.36 10.37
N VAL A 219 -4.29 -20.39 9.52
CA VAL A 219 -3.65 -20.39 8.21
C VAL A 219 -4.70 -20.16 7.13
N HIS A 220 -4.54 -19.10 6.35
CA HIS A 220 -5.47 -18.69 5.30
C HIS A 220 -5.15 -19.34 3.95
N ASP A 221 -6.20 -19.60 3.16
CA ASP A 221 -6.09 -19.90 1.73
C ASP A 221 -5.44 -18.70 1.02
N TYR A 222 -4.61 -18.98 0.03
CA TYR A 222 -4.01 -17.97 -0.82
C TYR A 222 -5.03 -17.38 -1.76
N LEU A 223 -5.88 -16.50 -1.23
CA LEU A 223 -6.69 -15.64 -2.07
C LEU A 223 -5.77 -14.81 -2.97
N PRO A 224 -6.24 -14.42 -4.17
CA PRO A 224 -5.58 -13.37 -4.92
C PRO A 224 -5.45 -12.10 -4.08
N ILE A 225 -4.55 -11.20 -4.47
CA ILE A 225 -4.23 -10.01 -3.66
C ILE A 225 -5.46 -9.08 -3.62
N ILE A 226 -6.20 -9.10 -2.50
CA ILE A 226 -7.44 -8.34 -2.30
C ILE A 226 -7.22 -6.94 -1.74
N ASP A 227 -6.12 -6.74 -1.00
CA ASP A 227 -5.68 -5.46 -0.45
C ASP A 227 -4.37 -5.06 -1.15
N PRO A 228 -4.44 -4.50 -2.37
CA PRO A 228 -3.24 -4.18 -3.10
C PRO A 228 -2.59 -2.91 -2.55
N PRO A 229 -1.31 -2.67 -2.90
CA PRO A 229 -0.62 -1.43 -2.58
C PRO A 229 -1.37 -0.19 -3.11
N GLU A 230 -0.94 0.99 -2.64
CA GLU A 230 -1.47 2.25 -3.15
C GLU A 230 -1.44 2.31 -4.69
N HIS A 231 -2.44 2.95 -5.27
CA HIS A 231 -2.62 3.13 -6.71
C HIS A 231 -3.02 1.88 -7.51
N TYR A 232 -3.23 0.72 -6.90
CA TYR A 232 -3.82 -0.44 -7.56
C TYR A 232 -5.32 -0.59 -7.23
N THR A 233 -6.09 -1.19 -8.12
CA THR A 233 -7.53 -1.42 -7.87
C THR A 233 -7.72 -2.53 -6.85
N ALA A 234 -8.30 -2.21 -5.69
CA ALA A 234 -8.74 -3.22 -4.74
C ALA A 234 -9.99 -3.92 -5.29
N ILE A 235 -9.87 -5.22 -5.59
CA ILE A 235 -10.99 -6.04 -6.03
C ILE A 235 -11.17 -7.13 -4.99
N THR A 236 -12.31 -7.10 -4.29
CA THR A 236 -12.66 -8.09 -3.28
C THR A 236 -13.66 -9.09 -3.85
N PRO A 237 -13.57 -10.39 -3.53
CA PRO A 237 -14.59 -11.37 -3.87
C PRO A 237 -15.98 -10.93 -3.40
N ALA A 238 -16.96 -10.97 -4.30
CA ALA A 238 -18.36 -10.76 -3.96
C ALA A 238 -18.91 -11.98 -3.17
N PRO A 239 -20.05 -11.86 -2.47
CA PRO A 239 -20.59 -12.99 -1.69
C PRO A 239 -20.87 -14.29 -2.49
N ASP A 240 -21.13 -14.20 -3.80
CA ASP A 240 -21.31 -15.36 -4.71
C ASP A 240 -20.09 -15.59 -5.61
N THR A 241 -18.92 -15.05 -5.27
CA THR A 241 -17.69 -15.32 -6.03
C THR A 241 -17.26 -16.77 -5.85
N LYS A 242 -17.08 -17.46 -6.98
CA LYS A 242 -16.33 -18.71 -7.03
C LYS A 242 -14.91 -18.41 -7.49
N ILE A 243 -13.92 -18.84 -6.72
CA ILE A 243 -12.51 -18.76 -7.12
C ILE A 243 -12.09 -20.13 -7.66
N VAL A 244 -11.64 -20.16 -8.91
CA VAL A 244 -11.12 -21.33 -9.59
C VAL A 244 -9.60 -21.23 -9.62
N TYR A 245 -8.93 -22.10 -8.87
CA TYR A 245 -7.48 -22.14 -8.74
C TYR A 245 -6.86 -23.02 -9.83
N VAL A 246 -5.86 -22.49 -10.50
CA VAL A 246 -5.12 -23.17 -11.57
C VAL A 246 -3.63 -23.10 -11.30
N SER A 247 -2.97 -24.25 -11.30
CA SER A 247 -1.52 -24.34 -11.13
C SER A 247 -0.94 -25.36 -12.09
N GLU A 248 0.05 -24.96 -12.88
CA GLU A 248 0.81 -25.90 -13.68
C GLU A 248 1.65 -26.81 -12.78
N SER A 249 2.32 -26.23 -11.79
CA SER A 249 3.27 -26.98 -10.97
C SER A 249 2.60 -27.97 -9.99
N LEU A 250 1.40 -27.66 -9.50
CA LEU A 250 0.71 -28.42 -8.44
C LEU A 250 -0.63 -29.03 -8.88
N GLY A 251 -1.19 -28.61 -10.00
CA GLY A 251 -2.57 -28.94 -10.37
C GLY A 251 -2.76 -30.31 -11.00
N ASP A 252 -4.01 -30.78 -10.91
CA ASP A 252 -4.55 -31.94 -11.64
C ASP A 252 -5.95 -31.59 -12.15
N ASP A 253 -6.23 -31.80 -13.44
CA ASP A 253 -7.53 -31.47 -14.04
C ASP A 253 -8.69 -32.36 -13.54
N ALA A 254 -8.38 -33.43 -12.81
CA ALA A 254 -9.34 -34.22 -12.06
C ALA A 254 -9.86 -33.50 -10.79
N ASN A 255 -9.14 -32.49 -10.29
CA ASN A 255 -9.57 -31.70 -9.13
C ASN A 255 -10.80 -30.86 -9.46
N ASP A 256 -11.50 -30.42 -8.42
CA ASP A 256 -12.63 -29.49 -8.58
C ASP A 256 -12.18 -28.03 -8.81
N GLY A 257 -10.94 -27.69 -8.47
CA GLY A 257 -10.35 -26.36 -8.61
C GLY A 257 -10.86 -25.32 -7.62
N MET A 258 -11.57 -25.72 -6.55
CA MET A 258 -12.21 -24.79 -5.60
C MET A 258 -11.31 -24.41 -4.41
N SER A 259 -10.08 -24.92 -4.36
CA SER A 259 -9.09 -24.60 -3.33
C SER A 259 -7.70 -24.48 -3.94
N SER A 260 -6.88 -23.58 -3.38
CA SER A 260 -5.46 -23.45 -3.72
C SER A 260 -4.65 -24.74 -3.53
N ASN A 261 -5.13 -25.65 -2.69
CA ASN A 261 -4.52 -26.94 -2.35
C ASN A 261 -4.82 -28.07 -3.33
N SER A 262 -5.93 -27.95 -4.06
CA SER A 262 -6.33 -28.90 -5.11
C SER A 262 -6.69 -28.11 -6.36
N PRO A 263 -5.73 -27.35 -6.93
CA PRO A 263 -5.99 -26.56 -8.13
C PRO A 263 -6.15 -27.50 -9.33
N VAL A 264 -6.85 -27.05 -10.35
CA VAL A 264 -6.78 -27.70 -11.67
C VAL A 264 -5.46 -27.36 -12.35
N LYS A 265 -5.02 -28.16 -13.32
CA LYS A 265 -3.71 -27.98 -13.96
C LYS A 265 -3.78 -27.00 -15.12
N SER A 266 -4.75 -27.19 -16.01
CA SER A 266 -4.83 -26.46 -17.26
C SER A 266 -5.74 -25.22 -17.15
N ILE A 267 -5.33 -24.16 -17.85
CA ILE A 267 -6.12 -22.94 -18.01
C ILE A 267 -7.49 -23.25 -18.64
N GLU A 268 -7.54 -24.15 -19.62
CA GLU A 268 -8.80 -24.55 -20.25
C GLU A 268 -9.74 -25.24 -19.27
N ARG A 269 -9.21 -26.11 -18.39
CA ARG A 269 -10.02 -26.68 -17.31
C ARG A 269 -10.51 -25.61 -16.36
N GLY A 270 -9.66 -24.67 -15.93
CA GLY A 270 -10.05 -23.56 -15.08
C GLY A 270 -11.16 -22.71 -15.69
N LYS A 271 -11.01 -22.29 -16.95
CA LYS A 271 -12.03 -21.55 -17.72
C LYS A 271 -13.37 -22.30 -17.80
N SER A 272 -13.34 -23.63 -17.93
CA SER A 272 -14.56 -24.44 -18.02
C SER A 272 -15.41 -24.43 -16.75
N LEU A 273 -14.82 -24.09 -15.60
CA LEU A 273 -15.47 -24.07 -14.29
C LEU A 273 -16.11 -22.71 -13.95
N LEU A 274 -15.78 -21.67 -14.72
CA LEU A 274 -16.33 -20.32 -14.58
C LEU A 274 -17.77 -20.23 -15.13
N ARG A 275 -18.64 -19.55 -14.37
CA ARG A 275 -20.01 -19.23 -14.75
C ARG A 275 -20.06 -17.89 -15.48
N ASP A 276 -20.71 -17.86 -16.63
CA ASP A 276 -20.93 -16.62 -17.39
C ASP A 276 -21.99 -15.74 -16.70
N GLY A 277 -21.71 -14.45 -16.54
CA GLY A 277 -22.55 -13.48 -15.82
C GLY A 277 -22.40 -13.50 -14.30
N PHE A 278 -21.37 -14.16 -13.77
CA PHE A 278 -21.09 -14.28 -12.33
C PHE A 278 -19.73 -13.67 -11.99
N PRO A 279 -19.51 -13.24 -10.72
CA PRO A 279 -18.24 -12.66 -10.28
C PRO A 279 -17.18 -13.73 -10.00
N ASP A 280 -17.05 -14.71 -10.91
CA ASP A 280 -16.12 -15.83 -10.76
C ASP A 280 -14.69 -15.39 -11.07
N TRP A 281 -13.73 -15.98 -10.37
CA TRP A 281 -12.32 -15.65 -10.48
C TRP A 281 -11.56 -16.83 -11.06
N LEU A 282 -10.70 -16.59 -12.04
CA LEU A 282 -9.69 -17.52 -12.53
C LEU A 282 -8.35 -17.11 -11.93
N ALA A 283 -7.90 -17.84 -10.92
CA ALA A 283 -6.68 -17.54 -10.18
C ALA A 283 -5.55 -18.46 -10.63
N LEU A 284 -4.54 -17.90 -11.29
CA LEU A 284 -3.35 -18.61 -11.77
C LEU A 284 -2.23 -18.53 -10.72
N LYS A 285 -1.59 -19.65 -10.39
CA LYS A 285 -0.56 -19.65 -9.35
C LYS A 285 0.65 -18.80 -9.76
N ALA A 286 1.07 -17.89 -8.89
CA ALA A 286 2.27 -17.08 -9.05
C ALA A 286 3.51 -17.97 -9.27
N GLY A 287 4.39 -17.50 -10.17
CA GLY A 287 5.60 -18.19 -10.61
C GLY A 287 5.39 -19.38 -11.54
N ASP A 288 4.16 -19.85 -11.77
CA ASP A 288 3.90 -20.92 -12.73
C ASP A 288 3.96 -20.40 -14.17
N VAL A 289 4.33 -21.28 -15.11
CA VAL A 289 4.45 -20.98 -16.54
C VAL A 289 3.57 -21.94 -17.34
N TRP A 290 2.72 -21.39 -18.20
CA TRP A 290 1.94 -22.17 -19.16
C TRP A 290 2.41 -21.86 -20.59
N GLU A 291 2.63 -22.89 -21.39
CA GLU A 291 2.94 -22.77 -22.84
C GLU A 291 1.67 -22.51 -23.69
N THR A 292 0.81 -21.63 -23.19
CA THR A 292 -0.40 -21.19 -23.88
C THR A 292 -0.82 -19.81 -23.37
N GLY A 293 -1.60 -19.10 -24.18
CA GLY A 293 -2.41 -17.98 -23.72
C GLY A 293 -3.74 -18.44 -23.11
N LEU A 294 -4.58 -17.46 -22.78
CA LEU A 294 -5.99 -17.64 -22.43
C LEU A 294 -6.86 -17.99 -23.64
N GLY A 295 -6.41 -17.65 -24.86
CA GLY A 295 -7.13 -17.93 -26.10
C GLY A 295 -8.43 -17.13 -26.24
N GLY A 296 -9.45 -17.74 -26.85
CA GLY A 296 -10.76 -17.12 -27.01
C GLY A 296 -11.48 -16.93 -25.67
N TRP A 297 -12.07 -15.75 -25.46
CA TRP A 297 -12.86 -15.42 -24.28
C TRP A 297 -14.27 -14.97 -24.62
N SER A 298 -15.23 -15.36 -23.80
CA SER A 298 -16.66 -15.12 -24.06
C SER A 298 -17.52 -15.05 -22.79
N LYS A 299 -16.91 -14.87 -21.61
CA LYS A 299 -17.63 -14.83 -20.32
C LYS A 299 -17.58 -13.44 -19.70
N SER A 300 -18.71 -12.97 -19.22
CA SER A 300 -18.87 -11.69 -18.54
C SER A 300 -18.91 -11.85 -17.03
N GLY A 301 -18.52 -10.80 -16.31
CA GLY A 301 -18.86 -10.63 -14.90
C GLY A 301 -20.32 -10.24 -14.70
N GLN A 302 -20.71 -10.11 -13.44
CA GLN A 302 -22.09 -9.81 -13.07
C GLN A 302 -22.39 -8.30 -13.14
N SER A 303 -21.46 -7.47 -12.67
CA SER A 303 -21.57 -6.01 -12.61
C SER A 303 -20.21 -5.39 -12.33
N GLU A 304 -20.10 -4.06 -12.40
CA GLU A 304 -18.87 -3.33 -12.07
C GLU A 304 -18.36 -3.60 -10.64
N SER A 305 -19.28 -3.72 -9.65
CA SER A 305 -18.92 -4.06 -8.27
C SER A 305 -18.75 -5.56 -8.01
N ALA A 306 -19.04 -6.40 -9.01
CA ALA A 306 -18.92 -7.84 -8.93
C ALA A 306 -18.40 -8.37 -10.29
N PRO A 307 -17.16 -8.01 -10.67
CA PRO A 307 -16.59 -8.38 -11.95
C PRO A 307 -16.18 -9.85 -11.96
N MET A 308 -16.10 -10.42 -13.16
CA MET A 308 -15.30 -11.63 -13.39
C MET A 308 -13.83 -11.23 -13.39
N VAL A 309 -12.99 -12.05 -12.79
CA VAL A 309 -11.59 -11.69 -12.57
C VAL A 309 -10.68 -12.78 -13.13
N ILE A 310 -9.67 -12.39 -13.90
CA ILE A 310 -8.50 -13.21 -14.21
C ILE A 310 -7.33 -12.63 -13.43
N THR A 311 -6.76 -13.42 -12.54
CA THR A 311 -5.76 -12.93 -11.59
C THR A 311 -4.75 -14.02 -11.23
N SER A 312 -3.85 -13.70 -10.31
CA SER A 312 -2.87 -14.60 -9.76
C SER A 312 -3.05 -14.83 -8.25
N TYR A 313 -2.67 -16.01 -7.76
CA TYR A 313 -2.67 -16.34 -6.34
C TYR A 313 -1.32 -16.89 -5.87
N GLY A 314 -1.16 -17.08 -4.56
CA GLY A 314 0.04 -17.62 -3.96
C GLY A 314 1.12 -16.57 -3.69
N GLN A 315 2.14 -17.00 -2.95
CA GLN A 315 3.29 -16.18 -2.57
C GLN A 315 4.26 -15.96 -3.74
N GLY A 316 5.14 -14.99 -3.55
CA GLY A 316 6.19 -14.66 -4.50
C GLY A 316 5.93 -13.35 -5.24
N THR A 317 7.02 -12.81 -5.76
CA THR A 317 7.08 -11.56 -6.50
C THR A 317 6.72 -11.72 -7.99
N ASP A 318 6.78 -12.96 -8.48
CA ASP A 318 6.63 -13.25 -9.90
C ASP A 318 5.17 -13.43 -10.29
N ARG A 319 4.80 -12.86 -11.44
CA ARG A 319 3.51 -13.11 -12.07
C ARG A 319 3.48 -14.52 -12.67
N PRO A 320 2.32 -15.20 -12.74
CA PRO A 320 2.16 -16.34 -13.63
C PRO A 320 2.46 -15.94 -15.08
N VAL A 321 3.17 -16.79 -15.81
CA VAL A 321 3.61 -16.52 -17.19
C VAL A 321 2.76 -17.30 -18.17
N LEU A 322 2.14 -16.58 -19.11
CA LEU A 322 1.46 -17.14 -20.28
C LEU A 322 2.37 -17.01 -21.49
N LYS A 323 3.09 -18.08 -21.78
CA LYS A 323 4.09 -18.18 -22.83
C LYS A 323 3.43 -18.58 -24.15
N THR A 324 3.25 -17.61 -25.03
CA THR A 324 2.63 -17.78 -26.35
C THR A 324 3.66 -18.00 -27.45
N LEU A 325 3.29 -18.77 -28.49
CA LEU A 325 4.14 -19.08 -29.64
C LEU A 325 3.60 -18.48 -30.94
N ASP A 326 2.48 -18.93 -31.46
CA ASP A 326 2.02 -18.56 -32.83
C ASP A 326 0.64 -17.90 -32.84
N ARG A 327 0.23 -17.31 -31.69
CA ARG A 327 -1.13 -16.84 -31.45
C ARG A 327 -1.18 -15.66 -30.51
N ASP A 328 -2.33 -14.99 -30.55
CA ASP A 328 -2.68 -13.97 -29.57
C ASP A 328 -2.84 -14.60 -28.17
N ALA A 329 -2.50 -13.86 -27.11
CA ALA A 329 -2.58 -14.39 -25.76
C ALA A 329 -4.00 -14.46 -25.23
N LEU A 330 -4.79 -13.41 -25.46
CA LEU A 330 -6.22 -13.34 -25.12
C LEU A 330 -6.96 -12.64 -26.25
N ARG A 331 -8.08 -13.22 -26.68
CA ARG A 331 -8.87 -12.68 -27.78
C ARG A 331 -10.36 -12.73 -27.51
N PHE A 332 -11.02 -11.59 -27.71
CA PHE A 332 -12.47 -11.50 -27.84
C PHE A 332 -12.82 -10.97 -29.23
N GLN A 333 -13.62 -11.72 -29.99
CA GLN A 333 -14.03 -11.37 -31.35
C GLN A 333 -15.38 -12.01 -31.72
N GLY A 334 -16.02 -11.49 -32.76
CA GLY A 334 -17.23 -12.05 -33.34
C GLY A 334 -17.05 -13.39 -34.07
N GLY A 335 -18.19 -13.98 -34.45
CA GLY A 335 -18.27 -15.27 -35.15
C GLY A 335 -18.44 -16.48 -34.22
N GLY A 336 -18.83 -17.64 -34.78
CA GLY A 336 -18.84 -18.91 -34.04
C GLY A 336 -19.78 -19.01 -32.83
N GLY A 337 -20.75 -18.11 -32.68
CA GLY A 337 -21.63 -18.04 -31.50
C GLY A 337 -21.09 -17.18 -30.35
N SER A 338 -20.01 -16.42 -30.55
CA SER A 338 -19.52 -15.45 -29.57
C SER A 338 -20.59 -14.41 -29.20
N PRO A 339 -20.67 -14.01 -27.91
CA PRO A 339 -21.60 -12.97 -27.48
C PRO A 339 -21.22 -11.62 -28.09
N GLU A 340 -22.20 -10.71 -28.16
CA GLU A 340 -22.01 -9.33 -28.60
C GLU A 340 -21.12 -8.55 -27.63
N TYR A 341 -21.26 -8.83 -26.33
CA TYR A 341 -20.52 -8.18 -25.26
C TYR A 341 -19.80 -9.20 -24.37
N VAL A 342 -18.62 -8.80 -23.92
CA VAL A 342 -18.02 -9.32 -22.70
C VAL A 342 -17.86 -8.15 -21.74
N ASP A 343 -18.64 -8.16 -20.67
CA ASP A 343 -18.73 -7.06 -19.72
C ASP A 343 -18.14 -7.41 -18.36
N TYR A 344 -17.71 -6.37 -17.64
CA TYR A 344 -17.27 -6.45 -16.25
C TYR A 344 -16.18 -7.50 -16.04
N LEU A 345 -15.14 -7.43 -16.87
CA LEU A 345 -13.97 -8.29 -16.77
C LEU A 345 -12.76 -7.49 -16.25
N ALA A 346 -12.11 -8.02 -15.22
CA ALA A 346 -10.80 -7.55 -14.78
C ALA A 346 -9.74 -8.59 -15.12
N ILE A 347 -8.63 -8.14 -15.71
CA ILE A 347 -7.46 -8.95 -16.04
C ILE A 347 -6.28 -8.29 -15.33
N TYR A 348 -5.75 -8.92 -14.28
CA TYR A 348 -4.65 -8.30 -13.57
C TYR A 348 -3.59 -9.25 -13.01
N GLY A 349 -2.36 -8.75 -12.97
CA GLY A 349 -1.23 -9.47 -12.38
C GLY A 349 -0.74 -10.67 -13.20
N ILE A 350 -0.83 -10.63 -14.54
CA ILE A 350 -0.41 -11.70 -15.44
C ILE A 350 0.78 -11.25 -16.30
N HIS A 351 1.75 -12.14 -16.54
CA HIS A 351 2.82 -11.91 -17.51
C HIS A 351 2.49 -12.63 -18.82
N PHE A 352 2.13 -11.85 -19.84
CA PHE A 352 2.00 -12.32 -21.21
C PHE A 352 3.37 -12.23 -21.90
N TYR A 353 3.83 -13.34 -22.45
CA TYR A 353 5.15 -13.43 -23.09
C TYR A 353 5.05 -14.08 -24.48
N ALA A 354 5.46 -13.34 -25.52
CA ALA A 354 5.59 -13.87 -26.87
C ALA A 354 6.97 -14.50 -27.07
N ALA A 355 7.20 -15.69 -26.50
CA ALA A 355 8.51 -16.35 -26.55
C ALA A 355 9.05 -16.57 -27.96
N SER A 356 8.18 -16.86 -28.92
CA SER A 356 8.57 -17.00 -30.33
C SER A 356 9.11 -15.73 -30.97
N ARG A 357 8.96 -14.58 -30.31
CA ARG A 357 9.36 -13.27 -30.79
C ARG A 357 10.50 -12.67 -29.98
N ASP A 358 10.93 -13.33 -28.92
CA ASP A 358 12.10 -12.91 -28.16
C ASP A 358 13.36 -13.47 -28.83
N PRO A 359 14.26 -12.64 -29.39
CA PRO A 359 15.47 -13.09 -30.08
C PRO A 359 16.46 -13.87 -29.18
N ASN A 360 16.27 -13.85 -27.87
CA ASN A 360 17.08 -14.62 -26.91
C ASN A 360 16.41 -15.93 -26.47
N ALA A 361 15.14 -16.15 -26.84
CA ALA A 361 14.41 -17.35 -26.47
C ALA A 361 14.71 -18.52 -27.43
N PRO A 362 14.69 -19.76 -26.94
CA PRO A 362 14.86 -20.93 -27.80
C PRO A 362 13.71 -21.12 -28.80
N GLU A 363 12.53 -20.54 -28.54
CA GLU A 363 11.37 -20.61 -29.43
C GLU A 363 11.39 -19.54 -30.54
N PHE A 364 12.39 -18.66 -30.56
CA PHE A 364 12.45 -17.55 -31.51
C PHE A 364 12.30 -18.02 -32.95
N ASP A 365 11.32 -17.44 -33.65
CA ASP A 365 11.10 -17.64 -35.07
C ASP A 365 10.97 -16.26 -35.75
N PRO A 366 11.95 -15.84 -36.57
CA PRO A 366 11.92 -14.53 -37.22
C PRO A 366 10.78 -14.40 -38.24
N GLU A 367 10.12 -15.48 -38.65
CA GLU A 367 8.95 -15.42 -39.53
C GLU A 367 7.67 -15.05 -38.77
N ILE A 368 7.65 -15.21 -37.44
CA ILE A 368 6.50 -14.88 -36.60
C ILE A 368 6.48 -13.38 -36.27
N SER A 369 5.57 -12.66 -36.94
CA SER A 369 5.52 -11.19 -36.90
C SER A 369 4.24 -10.60 -36.31
N SER A 370 3.21 -11.40 -36.02
CA SER A 370 1.84 -10.87 -35.82
C SER A 370 1.18 -11.12 -34.46
N ASN A 371 1.84 -11.81 -33.53
CA ASN A 371 1.24 -12.15 -32.24
C ASN A 371 0.93 -10.90 -31.42
N ARG A 372 -0.25 -10.87 -30.78
CA ARG A 372 -0.65 -9.77 -29.89
C ARG A 372 -0.97 -10.28 -28.48
N GLY A 373 -0.87 -9.40 -27.50
CA GLY A 373 -1.17 -9.74 -26.10
C GLY A 373 -2.68 -9.92 -25.90
N ILE A 374 -3.38 -8.80 -25.67
CA ILE A 374 -4.84 -8.75 -25.55
C ILE A 374 -5.43 -8.13 -26.82
N VAL A 375 -6.39 -8.82 -27.41
CA VAL A 375 -7.10 -8.38 -28.62
C VAL A 375 -8.59 -8.36 -28.36
N TRP A 376 -9.19 -7.18 -28.40
CA TRP A 376 -10.60 -6.95 -28.13
C TRP A 376 -11.27 -6.31 -29.34
N LEU A 377 -12.09 -7.09 -30.04
CA LEU A 377 -12.67 -6.69 -31.33
C LEU A 377 -14.19 -6.47 -31.28
N ARG A 378 -14.77 -6.41 -30.09
CA ARG A 378 -16.21 -6.37 -29.87
C ARG A 378 -16.57 -5.65 -28.57
N GLY A 379 -17.86 -5.39 -28.38
CA GLY A 379 -18.38 -4.55 -27.31
C GLY A 379 -18.01 -4.96 -25.89
N THR A 380 -17.82 -3.97 -25.04
CA THR A 380 -17.66 -4.11 -23.59
C THR A 380 -18.12 -2.84 -22.89
N ARG A 381 -18.61 -2.95 -21.66
CA ARG A 381 -19.08 -1.85 -20.81
C ARG A 381 -18.31 -1.75 -19.49
N GLY A 382 -17.23 -2.49 -19.36
CA GLY A 382 -16.41 -2.54 -18.16
C GLY A 382 -15.26 -3.51 -18.35
N LEU A 383 -14.08 -2.98 -18.68
CA LEU A 383 -12.87 -3.76 -18.84
C LEU A 383 -11.73 -3.10 -18.06
N LEU A 384 -11.17 -3.84 -17.11
CA LEU A 384 -9.97 -3.45 -16.38
C LEU A 384 -8.79 -4.32 -16.84
N ILE A 385 -7.72 -3.69 -17.29
CA ILE A 385 -6.45 -4.36 -17.61
C ILE A 385 -5.39 -3.72 -16.71
N GLU A 386 -5.02 -4.38 -15.61
CA GLU A 386 -4.15 -3.81 -14.59
C GLU A 386 -2.95 -4.67 -14.19
N ASP A 387 -1.80 -4.09 -13.87
CA ASP A 387 -0.63 -4.83 -13.35
C ASP A 387 -0.16 -6.00 -14.24
N ASN A 388 -0.44 -5.98 -15.53
CA ASN A 388 0.03 -7.03 -16.43
C ASN A 388 1.39 -6.65 -17.01
N ARG A 389 2.17 -7.67 -17.37
CA ARG A 389 3.41 -7.51 -18.13
C ARG A 389 3.23 -8.07 -19.54
N PHE A 390 3.70 -7.34 -20.55
CA PHE A 390 3.64 -7.75 -21.96
C PHE A 390 5.03 -7.64 -22.58
N ASP A 391 5.59 -8.77 -22.99
CA ASP A 391 6.92 -8.83 -23.59
C ASP A 391 6.85 -9.33 -25.04
N PHE A 392 7.52 -8.61 -25.94
CA PHE A 392 7.75 -8.99 -27.34
C PHE A 392 6.52 -9.20 -28.22
N TYR A 393 5.34 -8.70 -27.83
CA TYR A 393 4.17 -8.71 -28.71
C TYR A 393 4.30 -7.69 -29.84
N LYS A 394 3.55 -7.89 -30.93
CA LYS A 394 3.46 -6.90 -32.01
C LYS A 394 2.69 -5.71 -31.49
N ASP A 395 1.48 -6.00 -31.00
CA ASP A 395 0.67 -5.07 -30.23
C ASP A 395 0.40 -5.72 -28.87
N ALA A 396 0.73 -5.03 -27.77
CA ALA A 396 0.46 -5.60 -26.45
C ALA A 396 -1.03 -5.59 -26.13
N ILE A 397 -1.72 -4.47 -26.39
CA ILE A 397 -3.17 -4.35 -26.22
C ILE A 397 -3.77 -3.70 -27.47
N THR A 398 -4.78 -4.34 -28.06
CA THR A 398 -5.55 -3.83 -29.20
C THR A 398 -7.02 -3.79 -28.83
N LEU A 399 -7.61 -2.59 -28.79
CA LEU A 399 -9.05 -2.38 -28.71
C LEU A 399 -9.51 -1.77 -30.02
N GLN A 400 -10.26 -2.54 -30.81
CA GLN A 400 -10.67 -2.13 -32.14
C GLN A 400 -12.04 -2.70 -32.44
N GLU A 401 -13.06 -1.85 -32.42
CA GLU A 401 -14.39 -2.24 -32.86
C GLU A 401 -14.37 -2.63 -34.36
N VAL A 402 -15.07 -3.72 -34.72
CA VAL A 402 -15.18 -4.16 -36.12
C VAL A 402 -16.58 -4.69 -36.51
N ASP A 403 -17.53 -4.75 -35.57
CA ASP A 403 -18.82 -5.44 -35.69
C ASP A 403 -20.04 -4.53 -35.37
N GLY A 404 -19.85 -3.24 -35.10
CA GLY A 404 -20.88 -2.26 -34.74
C GLY A 404 -21.29 -2.25 -33.26
N PHE A 405 -20.45 -2.74 -32.35
CA PHE A 405 -20.71 -2.79 -30.90
C PHE A 405 -19.72 -1.94 -30.08
N ASP A 406 -20.21 -0.96 -29.33
CA ASP A 406 -19.32 -0.03 -28.61
C ASP A 406 -18.38 -0.72 -27.61
N ILE A 407 -17.07 -0.46 -27.74
CA ILE A 407 -16.07 -0.70 -26.70
C ILE A 407 -16.04 0.52 -25.81
N ARG A 408 -16.53 0.40 -24.57
CA ARG A 408 -16.60 1.51 -23.62
C ARG A 408 -16.28 1.17 -22.19
N ASN A 409 -15.95 2.20 -21.41
CA ASN A 409 -15.62 2.10 -19.98
C ASN A 409 -14.44 1.14 -19.74
N VAL A 410 -13.30 1.51 -20.31
CA VAL A 410 -12.07 0.71 -20.24
C VAL A 410 -11.01 1.45 -19.45
N LEU A 411 -10.43 0.77 -18.45
CA LEU A 411 -9.29 1.25 -17.68
C LEU A 411 -8.09 0.34 -17.93
N ILE A 412 -7.02 0.90 -18.48
CA ILE A 412 -5.74 0.22 -18.71
C ILE A 412 -4.72 0.85 -17.78
N LYS A 413 -4.32 0.16 -16.71
CA LYS A 413 -3.61 0.78 -15.60
C LYS A 413 -2.39 0.00 -15.10
N ASN A 414 -1.31 0.67 -14.67
CA ASN A 414 -0.17 0.03 -13.99
C ASN A 414 0.47 -1.17 -14.74
N ASN A 415 0.29 -1.28 -16.07
CA ASN A 415 0.89 -2.37 -16.85
C ASN A 415 2.33 -2.02 -17.23
N VAL A 416 3.13 -3.06 -17.50
CA VAL A 416 4.49 -2.96 -18.03
C VAL A 416 4.51 -3.55 -19.45
N ILE A 417 4.70 -2.71 -20.46
CA ILE A 417 4.63 -3.08 -21.88
C ILE A 417 5.99 -2.85 -22.52
N LEU A 418 6.60 -3.89 -23.06
CA LEU A 418 8.01 -3.89 -23.42
C LEU A 418 8.30 -4.55 -24.76
N ASP A 419 9.36 -4.04 -25.38
CA ASP A 419 10.10 -4.70 -26.46
C ASP A 419 9.21 -5.12 -27.63
N SER A 420 8.12 -4.37 -27.87
CA SER A 420 7.19 -4.64 -28.95
C SER A 420 7.82 -4.25 -30.28
N TYR A 421 7.67 -5.05 -31.33
CA TYR A 421 8.24 -4.72 -32.64
C TYR A 421 7.49 -5.40 -33.77
N HIS A 422 7.77 -4.99 -35.01
CA HIS A 422 7.34 -5.66 -36.23
C HIS A 422 8.43 -5.50 -37.29
N LEU A 423 8.50 -6.42 -38.27
CA LEU A 423 9.46 -6.34 -39.37
C LEU A 423 9.05 -5.29 -40.43
N ALA A 424 10.02 -4.53 -40.95
CA ALA A 424 9.85 -3.48 -41.93
C ALA A 424 9.31 -4.03 -43.25
N GLY A 425 8.54 -3.21 -43.97
CA GLY A 425 7.83 -3.62 -45.19
C GLY A 425 6.50 -4.36 -44.94
N GLY A 426 6.09 -4.53 -43.68
CA GLY A 426 4.81 -5.08 -43.27
C GLY A 426 3.92 -4.10 -42.47
N SER A 427 3.27 -4.60 -41.41
CA SER A 427 2.36 -3.86 -40.51
C SER A 427 3.12 -2.92 -39.54
N HIS A 428 2.44 -2.45 -38.49
CA HIS A 428 2.98 -1.55 -37.46
C HIS A 428 2.88 -2.20 -36.09
N ALA A 429 3.76 -1.84 -35.16
CA ALA A 429 3.77 -2.35 -33.79
C ALA A 429 3.46 -1.24 -32.80
N GLN A 430 2.54 -1.50 -31.88
CA GLN A 430 2.11 -0.56 -30.85
C GLN A 430 2.22 -1.15 -29.44
N GLY A 431 2.37 -0.30 -28.43
CA GLY A 431 2.09 -0.75 -27.07
C GLY A 431 0.58 -0.95 -26.90
N ILE A 432 -0.17 0.13 -27.08
CA ILE A 432 -1.63 0.15 -27.09
C ILE A 432 -2.13 0.73 -28.42
N TYR A 433 -3.08 0.04 -29.06
CA TYR A 433 -3.81 0.51 -30.24
C TYR A 433 -5.30 0.66 -29.93
N LEU A 434 -5.86 1.84 -30.21
CA LEU A 434 -7.29 2.14 -30.07
C LEU A 434 -7.91 2.59 -31.40
N SER A 435 -9.06 2.01 -31.75
CA SER A 435 -9.97 2.46 -32.81
C SER A 435 -11.41 2.22 -32.38
N GLU A 436 -12.29 3.18 -32.66
CA GLU A 436 -13.74 3.05 -32.42
C GLU A 436 -14.07 2.73 -30.94
N THR A 437 -13.36 3.39 -30.02
CA THR A 437 -13.58 3.27 -28.57
C THR A 437 -14.14 4.55 -27.95
N ASP A 438 -14.85 4.40 -26.84
CA ASP A 438 -15.44 5.49 -26.06
C ASP A 438 -15.07 5.34 -24.58
N THR A 439 -14.67 6.41 -23.89
CA THR A 439 -14.39 6.39 -22.46
C THR A 439 -13.29 5.37 -22.11
N VAL A 440 -12.08 5.64 -22.60
CA VAL A 440 -10.88 4.83 -22.30
C VAL A 440 -9.87 5.67 -21.54
N ARG A 441 -9.47 5.18 -20.37
CA ARG A 441 -8.40 5.77 -19.56
C ARG A 441 -7.18 4.85 -19.56
N ILE A 442 -6.04 5.39 -19.98
CA ILE A 442 -4.73 4.73 -19.96
C ILE A 442 -3.88 5.42 -18.89
N GLU A 443 -3.65 4.74 -17.78
CA GLU A 443 -3.11 5.35 -16.57
C GLU A 443 -1.89 4.62 -16.00
N ARG A 444 -0.82 5.33 -15.63
CA ARG A 444 0.30 4.76 -14.84
C ARG A 444 1.00 3.55 -15.46
N ASN A 445 0.88 3.35 -16.77
CA ASN A 445 1.58 2.27 -17.45
C ASN A 445 3.03 2.66 -17.75
N VAL A 446 3.89 1.65 -17.79
CA VAL A 446 5.27 1.76 -18.27
C VAL A 446 5.35 1.18 -19.66
N PHE A 447 5.83 1.99 -20.59
CA PHE A 447 6.18 1.58 -21.94
C PHE A 447 7.66 1.78 -22.14
N ASP A 448 8.34 0.77 -22.65
CA ASP A 448 9.73 0.93 -23.00
C ASP A 448 10.14 0.09 -24.19
N HIS A 449 10.95 0.68 -25.08
CA HIS A 449 11.45 0.03 -26.29
C HIS A 449 10.29 -0.46 -27.19
N ILE A 450 9.35 0.43 -27.48
CA ILE A 450 8.18 0.10 -28.29
C ILE A 450 8.40 0.42 -29.77
N GLY A 451 8.15 -0.56 -30.62
CA GLY A 451 8.05 -0.42 -32.07
C GLY A 451 9.29 -0.80 -32.87
N TRP A 452 10.33 -1.37 -32.24
CA TRP A 452 11.60 -1.67 -32.90
C TRP A 452 12.42 -2.67 -32.07
N ASN A 453 13.38 -3.34 -32.70
CA ASN A 453 14.34 -4.20 -32.02
C ASN A 453 15.65 -4.29 -32.81
N GLU A 454 16.72 -3.71 -32.28
CA GLU A 454 18.05 -3.65 -32.93
C GLU A 454 18.70 -5.02 -33.16
N THR A 455 18.26 -6.05 -32.44
CA THR A 455 18.79 -7.41 -32.57
C THR A 455 18.06 -8.25 -33.61
N VAL A 456 16.90 -7.77 -34.10
CA VAL A 456 16.07 -8.46 -35.10
C VAL A 456 16.15 -7.74 -36.44
N ALA A 457 16.69 -8.42 -37.45
CA ALA A 457 16.86 -7.83 -38.78
C ALA A 457 15.52 -7.36 -39.36
N GLY A 458 15.47 -6.10 -39.78
CA GLY A 458 14.26 -5.48 -40.31
C GLY A 458 13.31 -4.92 -39.25
N ALA A 459 13.54 -5.11 -37.95
CA ALA A 459 12.75 -4.46 -36.90
C ALA A 459 13.24 -3.03 -36.60
N ASP A 460 13.54 -2.27 -37.65
CA ASP A 460 14.05 -0.90 -37.54
C ASP A 460 12.99 0.06 -37.01
N ARG A 461 13.44 1.19 -36.45
CA ARG A 461 12.53 2.26 -36.04
C ARG A 461 11.82 2.85 -37.25
N THR A 462 10.54 3.13 -37.08
CA THR A 462 9.71 3.82 -38.05
C THR A 462 8.83 4.87 -37.39
N LYS A 463 8.34 5.84 -38.17
CA LYS A 463 7.38 6.85 -37.73
C LYS A 463 5.98 6.31 -37.38
N PHE A 464 5.71 5.05 -37.70
CA PHE A 464 4.37 4.44 -37.59
C PHE A 464 4.19 3.60 -36.32
N ASN A 465 5.24 3.42 -35.52
CA ASN A 465 5.23 2.59 -34.32
C ASN A 465 5.31 3.46 -33.06
N HIS A 466 4.40 3.25 -32.11
CA HIS A 466 4.15 4.15 -30.98
C HIS A 466 3.92 3.38 -29.69
N SER A 467 4.22 4.00 -28.54
CA SER A 467 3.81 3.42 -27.25
C SER A 467 2.30 3.39 -27.13
N ILE A 468 1.62 4.51 -27.44
CA ILE A 468 0.16 4.61 -27.48
C ILE A 468 -0.27 5.23 -28.80
N TYR A 469 -1.12 4.53 -29.54
CA TYR A 469 -1.71 5.00 -30.79
C TYR A 469 -3.23 4.99 -30.73
N VAL A 470 -3.82 6.18 -30.82
CA VAL A 470 -5.27 6.39 -30.79
C VAL A 470 -5.70 6.99 -32.12
N GLN A 471 -6.58 6.29 -32.82
CA GLN A 471 -7.18 6.74 -34.07
C GLN A 471 -8.16 7.91 -33.86
N SER A 472 -8.60 8.53 -34.95
CA SER A 472 -9.50 9.69 -34.90
C SER A 472 -10.96 9.38 -34.56
N ASP A 473 -11.34 8.10 -34.58
CA ASP A 473 -12.69 7.58 -34.38
C ASP A 473 -13.01 7.25 -32.91
N ASN A 474 -12.17 7.72 -31.98
CA ASN A 474 -12.33 7.50 -30.54
C ASN A 474 -12.93 8.75 -29.86
N ARG A 475 -13.52 8.57 -28.67
CA ARG A 475 -14.12 9.63 -27.84
C ARG A 475 -13.75 9.47 -26.37
N ASP A 476 -13.67 10.59 -25.65
CA ASP A 476 -13.46 10.61 -24.21
C ASP A 476 -12.23 9.78 -23.78
N ILE A 477 -11.09 10.10 -24.41
CA ILE A 477 -9.82 9.40 -24.19
C ILE A 477 -8.94 10.19 -23.23
N GLU A 478 -8.45 9.51 -22.20
CA GLU A 478 -7.55 10.06 -21.19
C GLU A 478 -6.26 9.25 -21.11
N ILE A 479 -5.12 9.92 -21.26
CA ILE A 479 -3.79 9.34 -21.17
C ILE A 479 -3.07 10.04 -20.03
N VAL A 480 -3.01 9.38 -18.88
CA VAL A 480 -2.65 10.01 -17.62
C VAL A 480 -1.51 9.29 -16.94
N ASP A 481 -0.51 10.02 -16.47
CA ASP A 481 0.50 9.46 -15.55
C ASP A 481 1.32 8.28 -16.12
N ASN A 482 1.48 8.17 -17.45
CA ASN A 482 2.27 7.08 -18.05
C ASN A 482 3.75 7.43 -18.15
N ILE A 483 4.63 6.42 -18.07
CA ILE A 483 6.05 6.53 -18.40
C ILE A 483 6.27 5.88 -19.77
N MET A 484 6.81 6.63 -20.73
CA MET A 484 7.08 6.14 -22.09
C MET A 484 8.53 6.41 -22.47
N ALA A 485 9.33 5.36 -22.54
CA ALA A 485 10.75 5.43 -22.81
C ALA A 485 11.11 4.77 -24.15
N ARG A 486 12.03 5.39 -24.90
CA ARG A 486 12.70 4.77 -26.06
C ARG A 486 11.74 4.21 -27.12
N SER A 487 10.57 4.84 -27.30
CA SER A 487 9.63 4.49 -28.38
C SER A 487 10.29 4.70 -29.74
N SER A 488 9.91 3.91 -30.73
CA SER A 488 10.36 4.01 -32.12
C SER A 488 10.16 5.42 -32.64
N SER A 489 8.92 5.93 -32.52
CA SER A 489 8.58 7.29 -32.90
C SER A 489 7.89 8.03 -31.76
N HIS A 490 6.62 7.75 -31.50
CA HIS A 490 5.81 8.54 -30.57
C HIS A 490 5.72 7.84 -29.20
N GLY A 491 5.80 8.62 -28.12
CA GLY A 491 5.22 8.18 -26.85
C GLY A 491 3.71 8.06 -27.01
N VAL A 492 3.06 9.16 -27.40
CA VAL A 492 1.62 9.19 -27.66
C VAL A 492 1.32 9.81 -29.02
N GLN A 493 0.43 9.17 -29.78
CA GLN A 493 -0.33 9.81 -30.84
C GLN A 493 -1.82 9.74 -30.53
N LEU A 494 -2.41 10.89 -30.14
CA LEU A 494 -3.82 11.04 -29.80
C LEU A 494 -4.56 11.82 -30.90
N ARG A 495 -5.09 11.11 -31.89
CA ARG A 495 -5.75 11.77 -33.04
C ARG A 495 -7.16 12.26 -32.74
N SER A 496 -7.85 11.59 -31.83
CA SER A 496 -9.23 11.88 -31.45
C SER A 496 -9.40 13.19 -30.69
N GLY A 497 -8.34 13.78 -30.13
CA GLY A 497 -8.52 14.73 -29.03
C GLY A 497 -8.69 14.02 -27.68
N GLY A 498 -8.88 14.79 -26.61
CA GLY A 498 -8.93 14.28 -25.23
C GLY A 498 -7.79 14.81 -24.35
N LEU A 499 -7.47 14.07 -23.30
CA LEU A 499 -6.54 14.49 -22.24
C LEU A 499 -5.21 13.76 -22.31
N MET A 500 -4.11 14.50 -22.27
CA MET A 500 -2.76 14.02 -21.96
C MET A 500 -2.24 14.76 -20.73
N GLU A 501 -2.27 14.11 -19.57
CA GLU A 501 -1.89 14.73 -18.29
C GLU A 501 -0.83 13.93 -17.53
N GLY A 502 0.18 14.61 -16.99
CA GLY A 502 1.09 13.98 -16.04
C GLY A 502 1.99 12.89 -16.65
N ASN A 503 2.09 12.78 -17.96
CA ASN A 503 2.93 11.74 -18.57
C ASN A 503 4.41 12.13 -18.51
N VAL A 504 5.28 11.13 -18.44
CA VAL A 504 6.74 11.26 -18.56
C VAL A 504 7.19 10.56 -19.84
N ALA A 505 7.69 11.34 -20.81
CA ALA A 505 8.21 10.82 -22.07
C ALA A 505 9.73 11.00 -22.12
N ILE A 506 10.48 9.92 -22.36
CA ILE A 506 11.95 9.92 -22.30
C ILE A 506 12.51 9.29 -23.58
N ARG A 507 13.35 10.01 -24.32
CA ARG A 507 14.02 9.46 -25.52
C ARG A 507 13.06 8.89 -26.55
N ASN A 508 11.91 9.54 -26.72
CA ASN A 508 11.01 9.31 -27.84
C ASN A 508 11.37 10.28 -28.98
N ALA A 509 11.03 9.92 -30.22
CA ALA A 509 11.27 10.84 -31.34
C ALA A 509 10.25 11.97 -31.41
N ILE A 510 9.02 11.67 -30.99
CA ILE A 510 7.99 12.63 -30.64
C ILE A 510 7.51 12.24 -29.24
N GLY A 511 7.61 13.15 -28.27
CA GLY A 511 7.14 12.88 -26.91
C GLY A 511 5.63 12.64 -26.88
N LEU A 512 4.87 13.68 -27.22
CA LEU A 512 3.41 13.69 -27.24
C LEU A 512 2.92 14.31 -28.54
N MET A 513 1.89 13.74 -29.15
CA MET A 513 1.28 14.29 -30.36
C MET A 513 -0.23 14.33 -30.23
N LEU A 514 -0.80 15.47 -30.63
CA LEU A 514 -2.24 15.69 -30.73
C LEU A 514 -2.64 15.93 -32.20
N GLY A 515 -3.71 15.25 -32.63
CA GLY A 515 -4.31 15.39 -33.96
C GLY A 515 -3.76 14.43 -35.03
N GLY A 516 -4.37 14.49 -36.22
CA GLY A 516 -4.00 13.61 -37.35
C GLY A 516 -4.92 13.67 -38.58
N ASN A 517 -5.17 14.86 -39.13
CA ASN A 517 -5.91 15.07 -40.40
C ASN A 517 -7.39 14.61 -40.44
N SER A 518 -8.12 14.55 -39.34
CA SER A 518 -9.55 14.17 -39.35
C SER A 518 -10.54 15.33 -39.29
N GLY A 519 -10.18 16.49 -38.72
CA GLY A 519 -11.11 17.62 -38.50
C GLY A 519 -12.34 17.27 -37.63
N GLN A 520 -12.32 16.09 -37.02
CA GLN A 520 -13.35 15.48 -36.19
C GLN A 520 -12.63 14.93 -34.97
N GLY A 521 -13.07 15.32 -33.78
CA GLY A 521 -12.44 14.96 -32.52
C GLY A 521 -12.93 15.86 -31.37
N ASP A 522 -12.43 15.59 -30.18
CA ASP A 522 -12.68 16.37 -28.98
C ASP A 522 -11.61 17.47 -28.85
N PRO A 523 -11.85 18.55 -28.08
CA PRO A 523 -10.80 19.47 -27.69
C PRO A 523 -9.64 18.73 -27.02
N GLY A 524 -8.40 19.11 -27.34
CA GLY A 524 -7.22 18.55 -26.71
C GLY A 524 -6.78 19.33 -25.48
N ILE A 525 -6.34 18.62 -24.44
CA ILE A 525 -5.68 19.19 -23.27
C ILE A 525 -4.36 18.45 -23.06
N ILE A 526 -3.25 19.18 -23.05
CA ILE A 526 -1.92 18.66 -22.77
C ILE A 526 -1.36 19.43 -21.59
N ARG A 527 -1.30 18.81 -20.41
CA ARG A 527 -0.84 19.53 -19.21
C ARG A 527 -0.02 18.72 -18.24
N ASN A 528 0.83 19.38 -17.46
CA ASN A 528 1.60 18.77 -16.38
C ASN A 528 2.51 17.61 -16.83
N ASN A 529 2.83 17.49 -18.12
CA ASN A 529 3.69 16.44 -18.65
C ASN A 529 5.16 16.83 -18.55
N VAL A 530 6.05 15.84 -18.54
CA VAL A 530 7.50 15.99 -18.56
C VAL A 530 8.04 15.24 -19.78
N VAL A 531 8.64 15.96 -20.74
CA VAL A 531 9.21 15.41 -21.96
C VAL A 531 10.71 15.67 -21.97
N LEU A 532 11.49 14.59 -22.04
CA LEU A 532 12.93 14.61 -21.83
C LEU A 532 13.66 13.93 -22.96
N GLN A 533 14.82 14.49 -23.34
CA GLN A 533 15.80 13.80 -24.19
C GLN A 533 15.22 13.34 -25.53
N GLY A 534 14.44 14.20 -26.19
CA GLY A 534 13.95 13.95 -27.56
C GLY A 534 15.08 13.48 -28.46
N ARG A 535 14.81 12.52 -29.35
CA ARG A 535 15.81 11.92 -30.25
C ARG A 535 15.31 11.84 -31.69
N ASP A 536 16.17 11.46 -32.62
CA ASP A 536 15.73 11.15 -33.98
C ASP A 536 15.32 9.67 -34.12
N ILE A 537 14.50 9.40 -35.14
CA ILE A 537 14.19 8.02 -35.53
C ILE A 537 15.44 7.40 -36.15
N SER A 538 16.07 8.12 -37.07
CA SER A 538 17.30 7.78 -37.77
C SER A 538 18.03 9.07 -38.20
N SER A 539 19.22 8.95 -38.79
CA SER A 539 19.93 10.09 -39.39
C SER A 539 19.21 10.72 -40.60
N GLU A 540 18.21 10.03 -41.16
CA GLU A 540 17.41 10.51 -42.29
C GLU A 540 16.05 11.07 -41.86
N ASP A 541 15.50 10.56 -40.76
CA ASP A 541 14.22 10.98 -40.17
C ASP A 541 14.48 11.74 -38.85
N LEU A 542 14.86 13.01 -39.01
CA LEU A 542 15.21 13.92 -37.93
C LEU A 542 13.94 14.58 -37.35
N LEU A 543 13.48 14.11 -36.19
CA LEU A 543 12.32 14.65 -35.48
C LEU A 543 12.81 15.35 -34.21
N GLY A 544 13.10 14.62 -33.14
CA GLY A 544 13.53 15.25 -31.88
C GLY A 544 12.49 16.21 -31.31
N TRP A 545 11.19 15.91 -31.49
CA TRP A 545 10.11 16.82 -31.08
C TRP A 545 9.57 16.49 -29.69
N GLY A 546 9.28 17.53 -28.91
CA GLY A 546 8.70 17.39 -27.58
C GLY A 546 7.20 17.13 -27.67
N ILE A 547 6.44 18.17 -28.00
CA ILE A 547 4.98 18.15 -28.16
C ILE A 547 4.64 18.60 -29.58
N ASP A 548 3.99 17.74 -30.36
CA ASP A 548 3.54 18.05 -31.72
C ASP A 548 2.02 18.28 -31.79
N LEU A 549 1.62 19.47 -32.23
CA LEU A 549 0.24 19.80 -32.53
C LEU A 549 0.06 19.83 -34.05
N THR A 550 -0.60 18.81 -34.59
CA THR A 550 -0.75 18.70 -36.04
C THR A 550 -1.91 19.49 -36.62
N SER A 551 -1.91 19.63 -37.94
CA SER A 551 -3.06 20.13 -38.68
C SER A 551 -4.28 19.25 -38.45
N GLY A 552 -5.44 19.88 -38.22
CA GLY A 552 -6.71 19.17 -38.07
C GLY A 552 -7.13 18.87 -36.63
N ILE A 553 -6.44 19.42 -35.62
CA ILE A 553 -7.00 19.51 -34.26
C ILE A 553 -8.22 20.44 -34.24
N VAL A 554 -9.16 20.22 -33.32
CA VAL A 554 -10.30 21.11 -33.09
C VAL A 554 -9.84 22.36 -32.32
N SER A 555 -9.25 22.14 -31.16
CA SER A 555 -8.55 23.14 -30.35
C SER A 555 -7.60 22.43 -29.39
N ALA A 556 -6.64 23.15 -28.84
CA ALA A 556 -5.75 22.61 -27.81
C ALA A 556 -5.45 23.62 -26.70
N THR A 557 -5.42 23.14 -25.45
CA THR A 557 -4.77 23.86 -24.35
C THR A 557 -3.49 23.11 -24.00
N VAL A 558 -2.35 23.80 -24.04
CA VAL A 558 -1.03 23.22 -23.72
C VAL A 558 -0.42 24.02 -22.57
N GLU A 559 -0.47 23.47 -21.36
CA GLU A 559 -0.09 24.23 -20.17
C GLU A 559 0.74 23.46 -19.15
N ASN A 560 1.63 24.17 -18.44
CA ASN A 560 2.38 23.61 -17.31
C ASN A 560 3.21 22.36 -17.66
N ASN A 561 3.65 22.23 -18.92
CA ASN A 561 4.50 21.12 -19.35
C ASN A 561 5.99 21.50 -19.20
N ILE A 562 6.83 20.50 -18.96
CA ILE A 562 8.30 20.62 -18.98
C ILE A 562 8.80 19.90 -20.21
N VAL A 563 9.54 20.59 -21.08
CA VAL A 563 10.19 20.02 -22.26
C VAL A 563 11.67 20.36 -22.19
N ALA A 564 12.51 19.36 -21.92
CA ALA A 564 13.90 19.63 -21.59
C ALA A 564 14.92 18.60 -22.09
N HIS A 565 16.16 19.04 -22.22
CA HIS A 565 17.34 18.19 -22.41
C HIS A 565 17.33 17.40 -23.70
N GLU A 566 16.96 18.07 -24.78
CA GLU A 566 16.97 17.58 -26.16
C GLU A 566 18.30 16.86 -26.50
N ALA A 567 18.21 15.75 -27.24
CA ALA A 567 19.33 14.83 -27.49
C ALA A 567 19.40 14.32 -28.95
N SER A 568 18.69 14.94 -29.87
CA SER A 568 18.66 14.61 -31.30
C SER A 568 19.82 15.25 -32.05
N GLU A 569 20.05 14.77 -33.27
CA GLU A 569 20.99 15.35 -34.23
C GLU A 569 20.29 16.35 -35.17
N ALA A 570 18.98 16.55 -35.02
CA ALA A 570 18.18 17.44 -35.83
C ALA A 570 18.73 18.87 -35.81
N SER A 571 18.75 19.52 -36.97
CA SER A 571 19.19 20.93 -37.07
C SER A 571 18.16 21.92 -36.53
N ASN A 572 16.93 21.48 -36.24
CA ASN A 572 15.86 22.30 -35.71
C ASN A 572 14.83 21.46 -34.91
N PRO A 573 15.21 20.90 -33.74
CA PRO A 573 14.28 20.18 -32.89
C PRO A 573 13.23 21.15 -32.35
N MET A 574 11.96 20.70 -32.32
CA MET A 574 10.83 21.51 -31.85
C MET A 574 10.40 21.06 -30.47
N ALA A 575 10.52 21.94 -29.47
CA ALA A 575 10.05 21.67 -28.12
C ALA A 575 8.52 21.56 -28.10
N ILE A 576 7.84 22.57 -28.64
CA ILE A 576 6.38 22.57 -28.83
C ILE A 576 6.10 23.12 -30.22
N ARG A 577 5.54 22.28 -31.10
CA ARG A 577 5.11 22.70 -32.43
C ARG A 577 3.75 23.36 -32.36
N GLU A 578 3.70 24.62 -32.77
CA GLU A 578 2.52 25.47 -32.63
C GLU A 578 1.41 25.17 -33.65
N SER A 579 0.18 25.43 -33.23
CA SER A 579 -1.01 25.50 -34.08
C SER A 579 -1.79 26.77 -33.74
N SER A 580 -2.37 27.44 -34.74
CA SER A 580 -3.23 28.63 -34.53
C SER A 580 -4.51 28.33 -33.74
N LEU A 581 -4.83 27.06 -33.54
CA LEU A 581 -5.96 26.56 -32.77
C LEU A 581 -5.57 26.18 -31.33
N SER A 582 -4.34 26.49 -30.91
CA SER A 582 -3.83 26.18 -29.58
C SER A 582 -3.65 27.43 -28.72
N THR A 583 -3.86 27.27 -27.42
CA THR A 583 -3.40 28.22 -26.39
C THR A 583 -2.29 27.57 -25.59
N GLN A 584 -1.25 28.35 -25.27
CA GLN A 584 -0.09 27.86 -24.55
C GLN A 584 0.23 28.77 -23.36
N SER A 585 0.48 28.19 -22.20
CA SER A 585 0.78 28.94 -20.96
C SER A 585 1.71 28.14 -20.05
N ASN A 586 2.61 28.81 -19.34
CA ASN A 586 3.44 28.22 -18.28
C ASN A 586 4.21 26.95 -18.67
N ASN A 587 4.55 26.77 -19.96
CA ASN A 587 5.41 25.66 -20.37
C ASN A 587 6.87 26.05 -20.13
N ALA A 588 7.61 25.17 -19.45
CA ALA A 588 9.04 25.30 -19.21
C ALA A 588 9.79 24.60 -20.35
N ILE A 589 10.59 25.35 -21.10
CA ILE A 589 11.39 24.82 -22.21
C ILE A 589 12.85 25.10 -21.94
N TYR A 590 13.69 24.06 -21.87
CA TYR A 590 15.10 24.24 -21.54
C TYR A 590 16.01 23.28 -22.28
N ASN A 591 17.04 23.83 -22.93
CA ASN A 591 17.97 23.06 -23.74
C ASN A 591 17.22 22.21 -24.78
N TRP A 592 16.39 22.88 -25.59
CA TRP A 592 15.59 22.30 -26.67
C TRP A 592 15.45 23.28 -27.84
N GLY A 593 16.43 23.25 -28.75
CA GLY A 593 16.47 24.13 -29.92
C GLY A 593 16.32 25.62 -29.57
N ASP A 594 15.84 26.38 -30.55
CA ASP A 594 15.66 27.84 -30.44
C ASP A 594 14.51 28.26 -29.52
N GLN A 595 13.67 27.31 -29.07
CA GLN A 595 12.56 27.55 -28.14
C GLN A 595 12.99 27.58 -26.66
N SER A 596 14.28 27.36 -26.39
CA SER A 596 14.85 27.33 -25.04
C SER A 596 14.69 28.66 -24.29
N GLN A 597 14.19 28.59 -23.07
CA GLN A 597 14.23 29.68 -22.11
C GLN A 597 15.62 29.73 -21.42
N PRO A 598 16.07 30.89 -20.93
CA PRO A 598 17.35 31.01 -20.25
C PRO A 598 17.35 30.23 -18.93
N ALA A 599 18.50 29.65 -18.56
CA ALA A 599 18.64 28.88 -17.32
C ALA A 599 18.18 29.64 -16.06
N SER A 600 18.38 30.97 -16.03
CA SER A 600 17.96 31.85 -14.93
C SER A 600 16.44 31.96 -14.73
N ALA A 601 15.63 31.41 -15.65
CA ALA A 601 14.19 31.33 -15.47
C ALA A 601 13.79 30.26 -14.44
N PHE A 602 14.68 29.31 -14.13
CA PHE A 602 14.38 28.10 -13.37
C PHE A 602 15.25 27.96 -12.12
N ALA A 603 14.74 27.25 -11.11
CA ALA A 603 15.45 26.98 -9.86
C ALA A 603 16.69 26.08 -10.05
N ASP A 604 16.54 24.97 -10.77
CA ASP A 604 17.60 24.02 -11.12
C ASP A 604 17.24 23.24 -12.40
N PRO A 605 17.44 23.84 -13.58
CA PRO A 605 17.09 23.18 -14.85
C PRO A 605 18.11 22.10 -15.26
N THR A 606 19.13 21.83 -14.43
CA THR A 606 20.18 20.83 -14.73
C THR A 606 19.81 19.41 -14.31
N ARG A 607 18.71 19.24 -13.56
CA ARG A 607 18.17 17.94 -13.13
C ARG A 607 17.87 17.01 -14.30
N THR A 608 18.53 15.85 -14.35
CA THR A 608 18.35 14.82 -15.38
C THR A 608 17.67 13.56 -14.82
N ILE A 609 17.23 12.66 -15.71
CA ILE A 609 16.71 11.35 -15.29
C ILE A 609 17.77 10.50 -14.58
N LEU A 610 19.05 10.72 -14.89
CA LEU A 610 20.18 10.06 -14.25
C LEU A 610 20.38 10.54 -12.82
N SER A 611 20.29 11.85 -12.59
CA SER A 611 20.33 12.40 -11.23
C SER A 611 19.10 11.99 -10.41
N PHE A 612 17.93 11.85 -11.05
CA PHE A 612 16.75 11.28 -10.41
C PHE A 612 17.01 9.84 -9.96
N ASP A 613 17.51 8.99 -10.87
CA ASP A 613 17.81 7.59 -10.58
C ASP A 613 18.78 7.45 -9.40
N ALA A 614 19.86 8.23 -9.39
CA ALA A 614 20.81 8.26 -8.27
C ALA A 614 20.16 8.70 -6.95
N GLN A 615 19.21 9.65 -6.99
CA GLN A 615 18.46 10.07 -5.80
C GLN A 615 17.44 9.02 -5.34
N ALA A 616 16.84 8.29 -6.28
CA ALA A 616 15.85 7.24 -6.02
C ALA A 616 16.48 5.92 -5.51
N GLY A 617 17.82 5.85 -5.46
CA GLY A 617 18.57 4.68 -4.96
C GLY A 617 19.19 3.81 -6.06
N GLY A 618 19.04 4.20 -7.33
CA GLY A 618 19.77 3.62 -8.46
C GLY A 618 21.23 4.07 -8.54
N ASP A 619 21.92 3.69 -9.60
CA ASP A 619 23.35 3.98 -9.79
C ASP A 619 23.60 5.23 -10.64
N GLY A 620 22.54 5.92 -11.04
CA GLY A 620 22.59 7.12 -11.87
C GLY A 620 22.81 6.83 -13.35
N THR A 621 22.50 5.62 -13.81
CA THR A 621 22.58 5.25 -15.24
C THR A 621 21.21 5.08 -15.87
N MET A 622 21.16 5.20 -17.21
CA MET A 622 19.93 4.93 -17.95
C MET A 622 19.54 3.46 -17.84
N GLU A 623 20.51 2.55 -17.77
CA GLU A 623 20.26 1.11 -17.61
C GLU A 623 19.56 0.83 -16.28
N SER A 624 20.05 1.41 -15.18
CA SER A 624 19.42 1.27 -13.86
C SER A 624 18.03 1.89 -13.81
N PHE A 625 17.85 3.10 -14.37
CA PHE A 625 16.53 3.72 -14.44
C PHE A 625 15.53 2.83 -15.19
N ILE A 626 15.92 2.32 -16.36
CA ILE A 626 15.07 1.43 -17.17
C ILE A 626 14.77 0.13 -16.43
N ALA A 627 15.76 -0.49 -15.78
CA ALA A 627 15.56 -1.72 -15.02
C ALA A 627 14.52 -1.53 -13.90
N ASN A 628 14.58 -0.40 -13.18
CA ASN A 628 13.66 -0.09 -12.10
C ASN A 628 12.23 0.20 -12.56
N ILE A 629 12.02 0.90 -13.69
CA ILE A 629 10.65 1.09 -14.22
C ILE A 629 10.10 -0.21 -14.84
N ARG A 630 10.97 -1.07 -15.42
CA ARG A 630 10.58 -2.36 -16.00
C ARG A 630 10.19 -3.41 -14.96
N SER A 631 10.63 -3.27 -13.70
CA SER A 631 10.39 -4.25 -12.64
C SER A 631 9.05 -4.05 -11.91
N LYS A 632 8.32 -2.97 -12.23
CA LYS A 632 7.06 -2.63 -11.53
C LYS A 632 6.07 -3.79 -11.50
N SER A 633 5.55 -4.04 -10.30
CA SER A 633 4.57 -5.09 -10.03
C SER A 633 3.82 -4.81 -8.74
N MET A 634 2.52 -5.14 -8.69
CA MET A 634 1.77 -5.18 -7.42
C MET A 634 2.36 -6.20 -6.44
N ARG A 635 3.07 -7.22 -6.96
CA ARG A 635 3.74 -8.27 -6.18
C ARG A 635 5.15 -7.87 -5.73
N ALA A 636 5.71 -6.81 -6.29
CA ALA A 636 7.04 -6.28 -5.99
C ALA A 636 7.07 -4.79 -6.32
N THR A 637 6.60 -3.95 -5.39
CA THR A 637 6.50 -2.52 -5.64
C THR A 637 7.86 -1.83 -5.60
N ASN A 638 7.96 -0.74 -6.35
CA ASN A 638 9.11 0.15 -6.35
C ASN A 638 8.64 1.59 -6.49
N ASP A 639 8.02 2.08 -5.42
CA ASP A 639 7.29 3.36 -5.40
C ASP A 639 8.21 4.56 -5.65
N ALA A 640 9.52 4.41 -5.40
CA ALA A 640 10.50 5.45 -5.72
C ALA A 640 10.47 5.86 -7.20
N TYR A 641 10.13 4.91 -8.09
CA TYR A 641 10.04 5.12 -9.54
C TYR A 641 8.60 5.36 -10.02
N ASP A 642 7.67 5.67 -9.11
CA ASP A 642 6.36 6.17 -9.47
C ASP A 642 6.44 7.48 -10.26
N VAL A 643 5.54 7.62 -11.21
CA VAL A 643 5.61 8.69 -12.20
C VAL A 643 5.42 10.05 -11.51
N GLU A 644 4.69 10.11 -10.41
CA GLU A 644 4.51 11.27 -9.53
C GLU A 644 5.85 11.73 -8.99
N ASN A 645 6.68 10.79 -8.53
CA ASN A 645 7.98 11.07 -7.93
C ASN A 645 8.97 11.56 -8.98
N ILE A 646 8.95 10.95 -10.18
CA ILE A 646 9.72 11.45 -11.32
C ILE A 646 9.27 12.87 -11.67
N ARG A 647 7.97 13.10 -11.84
CA ARG A 647 7.44 14.44 -12.17
C ARG A 647 7.76 15.47 -11.11
N ALA A 648 7.59 15.15 -9.83
CA ALA A 648 7.86 16.05 -8.72
C ALA A 648 9.33 16.48 -8.74
N TYR A 649 10.24 15.53 -8.97
CA TYR A 649 11.66 15.83 -9.12
C TYR A 649 11.96 16.86 -10.22
N PHE A 650 11.30 16.77 -11.37
CA PHE A 650 11.47 17.77 -12.44
C PHE A 650 10.73 19.08 -12.14
N LYS A 651 9.50 19.02 -11.59
CA LYS A 651 8.74 20.23 -11.23
C LYS A 651 9.50 21.13 -10.27
N ASP A 652 10.20 20.55 -9.30
CA ASP A 652 11.04 21.30 -8.36
C ASP A 652 12.21 22.01 -9.07
N GLY A 653 12.86 21.36 -10.03
CA GLY A 653 13.97 21.96 -10.79
C GLY A 653 13.51 23.04 -11.77
N PHE A 654 12.32 22.87 -12.35
CA PHE A 654 11.75 23.79 -13.34
C PHE A 654 10.79 24.82 -12.74
N ALA A 655 10.67 24.89 -11.41
CA ALA A 655 9.97 25.98 -10.74
C ALA A 655 10.65 27.33 -11.07
N PRO A 656 9.91 28.45 -11.07
CA PRO A 656 10.49 29.78 -11.28
C PRO A 656 11.64 30.06 -10.30
N ALA A 657 12.74 30.64 -10.79
CA ALA A 657 13.84 31.07 -9.92
C ALA A 657 13.34 32.09 -8.85
N GLN A 658 13.79 31.91 -7.60
CA GLN A 658 13.44 32.81 -6.49
C GLN A 658 14.21 34.12 -6.50
#